data_AF-A0A818X084-F1
#
_entry.id   AF-A0A818X084-F1
#
_cell.length_a   1.000
_cell.length_b   1.000
_cell.length_c   1.000
_cell.angle_alpha   90.00
_cell.angle_beta   90.00
_cell.angle_gamma   90.00
#
_symmetry.space_group_name_H-M   'P 1'
#
loop_
_entity.id
_entity.type
_entity.pdbx_description
1 polymer ?
#
loop_
_entity_poly.entity_id
_entity_poly.type
_entity_poly.pdbx_seq_one_letter_code
_entity_poly.pdbx_strand_id
1 'polypeptide(L)'
;MVDNAASSSTVQHVEHRTSPVCRFLRKCFNDWSLDFAAMLAYSFLIAILPIIIIIFGTLGLVLKGRPDDKEYFKNAIIHSFPSHNATQYGIQQIVDLAFNQLANDAGIIFVVGIIFAIFFSSRLFVAIDVSMTIIYRLPERTLLRQNLMALGTLFLLIIIVILLIAAGSVPSALLNHVSGDGARFLVFFVGIIVSLAIAFLLFEIIYWLIPNKKMTFKKTWCGALVASITLEIFIILFPLYVRQFMSNYAGQIGFAIILILFFYYFALILIIGAQINAQFFEQHQPLPKPLGTFLKMLSRSLLFFQQLTIINSNRSLARLFGQPVKQTFGGRLKRRLRNVVIISIAGFGIFHGYRKYRHYRWFKEMNDADNIAGTRPRIVVLGTGWGAVPFLKHIDTQKYEVVCISPRNYFLMTPLLPSVGVGTVETRTVIESIRSLIGPRIKYLEAQCVNVDVKAKKVTCSSNNEEKSIDESAKEASRASSRVVIDSARTRPVFDMNYDILLVAIGSENNTFNTPGVKEHAHMLKEINDARRIRSAISDAFESAMTPLQTVDERKRLLQFVVVGGGPTGVEIAAELADLVHEDLRYYYPRLCADDVKITLIQSLDHILSAGDKKISEFTEKHFHRENIEVITNTRVKEVKQQEVVVQSKGSDELRSIPCSIAIWATGIQARPLINRIREIIGLNIQNNRMGLLTDHYLRVQGVNDGSVYALGDCATIQQPKLIDQIEVLFTEADTEHRGALNLRQFQKLVQEKITDFPQLEMFSQSVEKAFIEADKEKSGHLTVATLRSILEKADKKIRALPATAQVAHQEGEYVAHLLNQTTNLQFNDHEQHNLQPFRYKHMGSLTYVGGNAAAIDFTDSKSVLNMFKLKSLSGRSVAYLWKSYYFTEMFTGRTKTLLIFDWIRVHLYGRDLSRY
;
A
#
# COMPACT_ATOMS: atom_id res chain seq x y z
N MET A 1 -5.68 36.76 41.10
CA MET A 1 -6.01 35.85 42.22
C MET A 1 -4.91 34.84 42.57
N VAL A 2 -3.72 34.91 41.94
CA VAL A 2 -2.56 34.06 42.29
C VAL A 2 -1.65 34.76 43.31
N ASP A 3 -1.75 36.07 43.48
CA ASP A 3 -0.91 36.81 44.47
C ASP A 3 -1.40 36.71 45.93
N ASN A 4 -2.65 36.27 46.16
CA ASN A 4 -3.24 36.22 47.51
C ASN A 4 -3.13 34.85 48.22
N ALA A 5 -2.49 33.85 47.60
CA ALA A 5 -2.23 32.56 48.25
C ALA A 5 -0.83 32.48 48.89
N ALA A 6 0.00 33.50 48.69
CA ALA A 6 1.37 33.57 49.21
C ALA A 6 1.48 34.15 50.63
N SER A 7 0.37 34.59 51.25
CA SER A 7 0.37 35.30 52.53
C SER A 7 0.00 34.44 53.75
N SER A 8 0.14 33.10 53.70
CA SER A 8 0.10 32.28 54.92
C SER A 8 1.52 32.08 55.46
N SER A 9 1.87 32.85 56.49
CA SER A 9 3.14 32.80 57.22
C SER A 9 3.53 31.40 57.73
N THR A 10 2.59 30.46 57.80
CA THR A 10 2.80 29.08 58.24
C THR A 10 3.54 28.20 57.23
N VAL A 11 3.44 28.48 55.91
CA VAL A 11 4.12 27.68 54.86
C VAL A 11 5.57 28.11 54.69
N GLN A 12 5.86 29.41 54.78
CA GLN A 12 7.23 29.95 54.72
C GLN A 12 8.10 29.50 55.91
N HIS A 13 7.51 29.29 57.09
CA HIS A 13 8.26 28.89 58.29
C HIS A 13 8.72 27.42 58.30
N VAL A 14 8.15 26.54 57.48
CA VAL A 14 8.54 25.11 57.44
C VAL A 14 9.65 24.85 56.40
N GLU A 15 9.74 25.63 55.33
CA GLU A 15 10.73 25.41 54.26
C GLU A 15 12.18 25.77 54.63
N HIS A 16 12.36 26.66 55.61
CA HIS A 16 13.67 27.15 56.04
C HIS A 16 14.54 26.11 56.77
N ARG A 17 14.00 24.93 57.13
CA ARG A 17 14.74 23.84 57.81
C ARG A 17 15.16 22.68 56.91
N THR A 18 14.91 22.74 55.61
CA THR A 18 15.29 21.66 54.68
C THR A 18 16.67 21.92 54.05
N SER A 19 17.54 20.89 54.02
CA SER A 19 18.86 21.03 53.40
C SER A 19 18.74 21.38 51.90
N PRO A 20 19.67 22.17 51.33
CA PRO A 20 19.64 22.54 49.91
C PRO A 20 19.55 21.34 48.97
N VAL A 21 20.17 20.22 49.36
CA VAL A 21 20.16 18.94 48.63
C VAL A 21 18.77 18.29 48.65
N CYS A 22 18.10 18.24 49.80
CA CYS A 22 16.75 17.70 49.90
C CYS A 22 15.74 18.51 49.07
N ARG A 23 15.93 19.84 49.01
CA ARG A 23 15.12 20.73 48.17
C ARG A 23 15.32 20.45 46.68
N PHE A 24 16.58 20.25 46.28
CA PHE A 24 16.94 19.88 44.90
C PHE A 24 16.35 18.53 44.48
N LEU A 25 16.54 17.48 45.29
CA LEU A 25 15.98 16.16 45.00
C LEU A 25 14.44 16.21 44.91
N ARG A 26 13.79 16.93 45.83
CA ARG A 26 12.32 17.12 45.78
C ARG A 26 11.88 17.84 44.50
N LYS A 27 12.61 18.86 44.04
CA LYS A 27 12.34 19.53 42.77
C LYS A 27 12.46 18.56 41.60
N CYS A 28 13.57 17.80 41.53
CA CYS A 28 13.80 16.82 40.47
C CYS A 28 12.71 15.75 40.38
N PHE A 29 12.27 15.18 41.50
CA PHE A 29 11.17 14.21 41.51
C PHE A 29 9.83 14.86 41.14
N ASN A 30 9.54 16.05 41.67
CA ASN A 30 8.24 16.69 41.43
C ASN A 30 8.09 17.22 40.00
N ASP A 31 9.21 17.53 39.33
CA ASP A 31 9.28 17.93 37.93
C ASP A 31 9.29 16.77 36.94
N TRP A 32 9.22 15.50 37.40
CA TRP A 32 9.32 14.31 36.53
C TRP A 32 10.64 14.20 35.75
N SER A 33 11.75 14.61 36.36
CA SER A 33 13.08 14.59 35.72
C SER A 33 13.49 13.19 35.22
N LEU A 34 13.13 12.13 35.94
CA LEU A 34 13.45 10.74 35.54
C LEU A 34 12.61 10.29 34.33
N ASP A 35 11.33 10.67 34.28
CA ASP A 35 10.45 10.38 33.15
C ASP A 35 10.92 11.14 31.89
N PHE A 36 11.37 12.39 32.04
CA PHE A 36 11.97 13.14 30.93
C PHE A 36 13.29 12.51 30.47
N ALA A 37 14.13 12.01 31.37
CA ALA A 37 15.33 11.28 30.99
C ALA A 37 15.00 10.02 30.15
N ALA A 38 13.95 9.28 30.52
CA ALA A 38 13.48 8.13 29.73
C ALA A 38 12.92 8.53 28.35
N MET A 39 12.10 9.57 28.30
CA MET A 39 11.56 10.12 27.04
C MET A 39 12.68 10.59 26.09
N LEU A 40 13.68 11.28 26.64
CA LEU A 40 14.84 11.73 25.90
C LEU A 40 15.71 10.56 25.45
N ALA A 41 15.93 9.55 26.28
CA ALA A 41 16.70 8.36 25.91
C ALA A 41 16.12 7.64 24.68
N TYR A 42 14.80 7.45 24.67
CA TYR A 42 14.08 6.92 23.51
C TYR A 42 14.25 7.82 22.27
N SER A 43 14.13 9.13 22.46
CA SER A 43 14.29 10.11 21.37
C SER A 43 15.71 10.12 20.80
N PHE A 44 16.74 9.99 21.65
CA PHE A 44 18.14 9.86 21.23
C PHE A 44 18.39 8.56 20.45
N LEU A 45 17.83 7.44 20.91
CA LEU A 45 17.95 6.15 20.23
C LEU A 45 17.36 6.16 18.82
N ILE A 46 16.23 6.84 18.62
CA ILE A 46 15.62 6.95 17.29
C ILE A 46 16.36 7.98 16.42
N ALA A 47 16.87 9.05 17.02
CA ALA A 47 17.59 10.09 16.29
C ALA A 47 18.99 9.65 15.82
N ILE A 48 19.67 8.70 16.52
CA ILE A 48 21.05 8.35 16.19
C ILE A 48 21.18 7.62 14.85
N LEU A 49 20.23 6.74 14.50
CA LEU A 49 20.33 5.92 13.28
C LEU A 49 20.34 6.79 12.01
N PRO A 50 19.42 7.75 11.82
CA PRO A 50 19.48 8.68 10.69
C PRO A 50 20.71 9.59 10.71
N ILE A 51 21.18 10.04 11.89
CA ILE A 51 22.38 10.89 12.01
C ILE A 51 23.62 10.12 11.53
N ILE A 52 23.78 8.86 11.96
CA ILE A 52 24.84 7.96 11.52
C ILE A 52 24.81 7.81 9.99
N ILE A 53 23.64 7.56 9.41
CA ILE A 53 23.46 7.43 7.95
C ILE A 53 23.92 8.70 7.22
N ILE A 54 23.58 9.89 7.72
CA ILE A 54 24.03 11.15 7.12
C ILE A 54 25.54 11.32 7.25
N ILE A 55 26.11 11.08 8.43
CA ILE A 55 27.56 11.23 8.66
C ILE A 55 28.33 10.29 7.73
N PHE A 56 27.99 9.00 7.68
CA PHE A 56 28.66 8.05 6.81
C PHE A 56 28.39 8.30 5.33
N GLY A 57 27.17 8.72 4.96
CA GLY A 57 26.83 9.07 3.58
C GLY A 57 27.60 10.30 3.09
N THR A 58 27.70 11.34 3.91
CA THR A 58 28.48 12.55 3.59
C THR A 58 29.98 12.28 3.54
N LEU A 59 30.52 11.55 4.51
CA LEU A 59 31.93 11.14 4.54
C LEU A 59 32.28 10.26 3.32
N GLY A 60 31.39 9.32 2.97
CA GLY A 60 31.51 8.49 1.79
C GLY A 60 31.49 9.28 0.48
N LEU A 61 30.66 10.33 0.38
CA LEU A 61 30.63 11.24 -0.77
C LEU A 61 31.90 12.10 -0.87
N VAL A 62 32.36 12.66 0.24
CA VAL A 62 33.59 13.50 0.29
C VAL A 62 34.83 12.68 -0.08
N LEU A 63 34.89 11.41 0.33
CA LEU A 63 36.03 10.52 0.11
C LEU A 63 35.92 9.71 -1.20
N LYS A 64 34.89 9.94 -2.02
CA LYS A 64 34.58 9.17 -3.25
C LYS A 64 35.71 9.17 -4.30
N GLY A 65 36.65 10.10 -4.22
CA GLY A 65 37.83 10.20 -5.11
C GLY A 65 39.18 9.99 -4.41
N ARG A 66 39.21 9.56 -3.15
CA ARG A 66 40.45 9.39 -2.36
C ARG A 66 40.48 8.02 -1.66
N PRO A 67 40.84 6.95 -2.37
CA PRO A 67 40.75 5.57 -1.86
C PRO A 67 41.69 5.31 -0.66
N ASP A 68 42.88 5.91 -0.65
CA ASP A 68 43.85 5.76 0.44
C ASP A 68 43.34 6.44 1.74
N ASP A 69 42.79 7.66 1.63
CA ASP A 69 42.16 8.36 2.75
C ASP A 69 40.95 7.59 3.27
N LYS A 70 40.13 7.03 2.37
CA LYS A 70 38.96 6.23 2.71
C LYS A 70 39.33 5.02 3.59
N GLU A 71 40.37 4.30 3.20
CA GLU A 71 40.84 3.12 3.95
C GLU A 71 41.50 3.53 5.28
N TYR A 72 42.22 4.65 5.31
CA TYR A 72 42.74 5.23 6.55
C TYR A 72 41.62 5.57 7.56
N PHE A 73 40.57 6.29 7.13
CA PHE A 73 39.44 6.64 7.98
C PHE A 73 38.64 5.41 8.44
N LYS A 74 38.41 4.45 7.55
CA LYS A 74 37.75 3.19 7.89
C LYS A 74 38.54 2.45 8.97
N ASN A 75 39.85 2.33 8.81
CA ASN A 75 40.70 1.67 9.80
C ASN A 75 40.77 2.46 11.11
N ALA A 76 40.83 3.79 11.08
CA ALA A 76 40.81 4.61 12.28
C ALA A 76 39.51 4.42 13.10
N ILE A 77 38.36 4.33 12.43
CA ILE A 77 37.07 4.07 13.09
C ILE A 77 37.05 2.67 13.71
N ILE A 78 37.48 1.65 12.98
CA ILE A 78 37.49 0.26 13.47
C ILE A 78 38.41 0.11 14.70
N HIS A 79 39.59 0.75 14.67
CA HIS A 79 40.57 0.69 15.77
C HIS A 79 40.21 1.58 16.97
N SER A 80 39.20 2.46 16.84
CA SER A 80 38.71 3.28 17.96
C SER A 80 37.83 2.47 18.94
N PHE A 81 37.43 1.25 18.59
CA PHE A 81 36.62 0.38 19.45
C PHE A 81 37.47 -0.69 20.17
N PRO A 82 37.11 -1.11 21.40
CA PRO A 82 37.89 -2.08 22.17
C PRO A 82 38.04 -3.43 21.46
N SER A 83 39.27 -3.95 21.43
CA SER A 83 39.70 -5.16 20.71
C SER A 83 39.25 -6.47 21.39
N HIS A 84 37.95 -6.76 21.42
CA HIS A 84 37.45 -8.12 21.69
C HIS A 84 36.80 -8.68 20.42
N ASN A 85 37.22 -9.89 20.04
CA ASN A 85 37.06 -10.49 18.70
C ASN A 85 35.61 -10.51 18.15
N ALA A 86 34.58 -10.58 18.99
CA ALA A 86 33.18 -10.63 18.55
C ALA A 86 32.59 -9.25 18.17
N THR A 87 32.98 -8.18 18.88
CA THR A 87 32.49 -6.81 18.63
C THR A 87 33.17 -6.17 17.41
N GLN A 88 34.44 -6.48 17.18
CA GLN A 88 35.21 -5.89 16.09
C GLN A 88 34.73 -6.37 14.71
N TYR A 89 34.33 -7.64 14.58
CA TYR A 89 33.77 -8.18 13.34
C TYR A 89 32.42 -7.55 12.98
N GLY A 90 31.52 -7.35 13.95
CA GLY A 90 30.23 -6.69 13.73
C GLY A 90 30.37 -5.21 13.36
N ILE A 91 31.31 -4.50 14.00
CA ILE A 91 31.60 -3.10 13.69
C ILE A 91 32.24 -2.97 12.31
N GLN A 92 33.18 -3.86 11.97
CA GLN A 92 33.79 -3.90 10.65
C GLN A 92 32.74 -4.11 9.57
N GLN A 93 31.79 -5.02 9.75
CA GLN A 93 30.68 -5.21 8.82
C GLN A 93 29.80 -3.96 8.66
N ILE A 94 29.46 -3.26 9.75
CA ILE A 94 28.64 -2.03 9.69
C ILE A 94 29.40 -0.90 8.99
N VAL A 95 30.69 -0.73 9.30
CA VAL A 95 31.55 0.29 8.68
C VAL A 95 31.75 -0.04 7.20
N ASP A 96 31.99 -1.29 6.84
CA ASP A 96 32.11 -1.73 5.45
C ASP A 96 30.80 -1.51 4.67
N LEU A 97 29.64 -1.83 5.26
CA LEU A 97 28.33 -1.55 4.68
C LEU A 97 28.15 -0.04 4.44
N ALA A 98 28.50 0.78 5.43
CA ALA A 98 28.36 2.23 5.37
C ALA A 98 29.27 2.88 4.32
N PHE A 99 30.54 2.45 4.22
CA PHE A 99 31.50 3.03 3.27
C PHE A 99 31.40 2.46 1.85
N ASN A 100 30.92 1.22 1.67
CA ASN A 100 30.90 0.56 0.35
C ASN A 100 29.52 0.54 -0.31
N GLN A 101 28.42 0.43 0.45
CA GLN A 101 27.05 0.46 -0.11
C GLN A 101 26.48 1.87 -0.09
N LEU A 102 26.58 2.59 1.03
CA LEU A 102 25.95 3.91 1.19
C LEU A 102 26.61 5.00 0.30
N ALA A 103 27.93 4.89 0.06
CA ALA A 103 28.68 5.86 -0.76
C ALA A 103 28.50 5.67 -2.28
N ASN A 104 28.21 4.43 -2.72
CA ASN A 104 28.05 4.07 -4.12
C ASN A 104 26.58 4.14 -4.58
N ASP A 105 25.62 3.82 -3.70
CA ASP A 105 24.16 3.90 -3.96
C ASP A 105 23.55 5.25 -3.55
N ALA A 106 24.35 6.32 -3.51
CA ALA A 106 24.00 7.66 -3.00
C ALA A 106 22.99 8.46 -3.88
N GLY A 107 21.94 7.80 -4.35
CA GLY A 107 20.75 8.42 -4.91
C GLY A 107 19.66 8.64 -3.84
N ILE A 108 18.45 8.17 -4.13
CA ILE A 108 17.23 8.43 -3.37
C ILE A 108 17.31 7.98 -1.89
N ILE A 109 18.08 6.95 -1.55
CA ILE A 109 18.22 6.47 -0.16
C ILE A 109 18.89 7.52 0.74
N PHE A 110 19.89 8.23 0.23
CA PHE A 110 20.53 9.33 0.96
C PHE A 110 19.54 10.49 1.17
N VAL A 111 18.73 10.81 0.16
CA VAL A 111 17.69 11.85 0.24
C VAL A 111 16.58 11.47 1.22
N VAL A 112 16.08 10.24 1.18
CA VAL A 112 15.09 9.72 2.13
C VAL A 112 15.68 9.67 3.54
N GLY A 113 16.93 9.24 3.68
CA GLY A 113 17.66 9.25 4.95
C GLY A 113 17.76 10.67 5.54
N ILE A 114 18.02 11.68 4.71
CA ILE A 114 18.01 13.09 5.12
C ILE A 114 16.63 13.52 5.62
N ILE A 115 15.56 13.20 4.89
CA ILE A 115 14.19 13.55 5.29
C ILE A 115 13.83 12.91 6.64
N PHE A 116 14.15 11.62 6.80
CA PHE A 116 13.91 10.88 8.03
C PHE A 116 14.74 11.44 9.20
N ALA A 117 16.01 11.77 8.98
CA ALA A 117 16.85 12.38 9.99
C ALA A 117 16.31 13.73 10.45
N ILE A 118 15.95 14.60 9.50
CA ILE A 118 15.36 15.90 9.80
C ILE A 118 14.10 15.73 10.66
N PHE A 119 13.23 14.77 10.32
CA PHE A 119 12.01 14.49 11.08
C PHE A 119 12.29 13.97 12.50
N PHE A 120 13.06 12.90 12.64
CA PHE A 120 13.31 12.25 13.93
C PHE A 120 14.22 13.06 14.84
N SER A 121 15.24 13.71 14.29
CA SER A 121 16.09 14.62 15.05
C SER A 121 15.33 15.89 15.46
N SER A 122 14.38 16.39 14.65
CA SER A 122 13.48 17.46 15.08
C SER A 122 12.65 17.06 16.30
N ARG A 123 12.15 15.81 16.37
CA ARG A 123 11.40 15.32 17.53
C ARG A 123 12.25 15.29 18.81
N LEU A 124 13.53 14.95 18.72
CA LEU A 124 14.46 14.99 19.87
C LEU A 124 14.55 16.40 20.48
N PHE A 125 14.78 17.43 19.67
CA PHE A 125 14.88 18.80 20.20
C PHE A 125 13.55 19.37 20.69
N VAL A 126 12.43 18.96 20.09
CA VAL A 126 11.08 19.24 20.63
C VAL A 126 10.92 18.61 22.02
N ALA A 127 11.39 17.37 22.22
CA ALA A 127 11.34 16.69 23.51
C ALA A 127 12.23 17.39 24.57
N ILE A 128 13.40 17.89 24.18
CA ILE A 128 14.24 18.71 25.06
C ILE A 128 13.52 20.02 25.40
N ASP A 129 12.92 20.71 24.43
CA ASP A 129 12.16 21.94 24.65
C ASP A 129 10.99 21.76 25.62
N VAL A 130 10.21 20.68 25.47
CA VAL A 130 9.11 20.34 26.40
C VAL A 130 9.67 20.13 27.82
N SER A 131 10.78 19.41 27.93
CA SER A 131 11.43 19.15 29.23
C SER A 131 11.89 20.47 29.87
N MET A 132 12.56 21.34 29.11
CA MET A 132 13.03 22.66 29.58
C MET A 132 11.87 23.59 29.93
N THR A 133 10.80 23.59 29.14
CA THR A 133 9.60 24.40 29.38
C THR A 133 9.01 24.08 30.75
N ILE A 134 8.99 22.80 31.13
CA ILE A 134 8.51 22.37 32.44
C ILE A 134 9.53 22.74 33.53
N ILE A 135 10.82 22.47 33.35
CA ILE A 135 11.87 22.73 34.37
C ILE A 135 11.99 24.22 34.72
N TYR A 136 11.96 25.08 33.71
CA TYR A 136 12.07 26.55 33.83
C TYR A 136 10.73 27.28 33.91
N ARG A 137 9.60 26.56 33.90
CA ARG A 137 8.22 27.12 33.98
C ARG A 137 7.92 28.16 32.90
N LEU A 138 8.28 27.84 31.66
CA LEU A 138 8.12 28.73 30.52
C LEU A 138 6.79 28.48 29.80
N PRO A 139 6.26 29.44 29.02
CA PRO A 139 5.14 29.19 28.12
C PRO A 139 5.57 28.33 26.93
N GLU A 140 4.66 27.49 26.44
CA GLU A 140 4.88 26.65 25.26
C GLU A 140 5.05 27.50 23.98
N ARG A 141 5.88 27.01 23.05
CA ARG A 141 6.02 27.58 21.71
C ARG A 141 4.89 27.10 20.80
N THR A 142 4.49 27.94 19.85
CA THR A 142 3.66 27.49 18.71
C THR A 142 4.39 26.42 17.91
N LEU A 143 3.67 25.44 17.37
CA LEU A 143 4.23 24.29 16.62
C LEU A 143 5.25 24.69 15.54
N LEU A 144 4.99 25.75 14.77
CA LEU A 144 5.89 26.22 13.71
C LEU A 144 7.24 26.71 14.27
N ARG A 145 7.20 27.59 15.29
CA ARG A 145 8.41 28.11 15.94
C ARG A 145 9.21 27.04 16.66
N GLN A 146 8.52 26.06 17.24
CA GLN A 146 9.15 24.93 17.92
C GLN A 146 9.94 24.05 16.93
N ASN A 147 9.33 23.73 15.78
CA ASN A 147 9.99 22.95 14.73
C ASN A 147 11.16 23.72 14.09
N LEU A 148 11.05 25.04 13.89
CA LEU A 148 12.14 25.86 13.33
C LEU A 148 13.35 25.93 14.28
N MET A 149 13.12 26.13 15.59
CA MET A 149 14.19 26.08 16.60
C MET A 149 14.87 24.70 16.63
N ALA A 150 14.08 23.62 16.54
CA ALA A 150 14.60 22.26 16.51
C ALA A 150 15.52 22.01 15.31
N LEU A 151 15.17 22.52 14.13
CA LEU A 151 16.01 22.44 12.92
C LEU A 151 17.31 23.26 13.06
N GLY A 152 17.23 24.48 13.58
CA GLY A 152 18.42 25.30 13.80
C GLY A 152 19.39 24.68 14.82
N THR A 153 18.85 24.13 15.91
CA THR A 153 19.64 23.45 16.94
C THR A 153 20.29 22.16 16.43
N LEU A 154 19.59 21.43 15.55
CA LEU A 154 20.15 20.24 14.88
C LEU A 154 21.40 20.58 14.06
N PHE A 155 21.33 21.60 13.22
CA PHE A 155 22.47 22.01 12.38
C PHE A 155 23.69 22.41 13.23
N LEU A 156 23.44 23.18 14.29
CA LEU A 156 24.49 23.59 15.23
C LEU A 156 25.10 22.38 15.98
N LEU A 157 24.27 21.42 16.41
CA LEU A 157 24.75 20.21 17.09
C LEU A 157 25.63 19.35 16.17
N ILE A 158 25.28 19.22 14.88
CA ILE A 158 26.09 18.48 13.90
C ILE A 158 27.49 19.10 13.81
N ILE A 159 27.60 20.42 13.74
CA ILE A 159 28.89 21.12 13.72
C ILE A 159 29.68 20.84 15.00
N ILE A 160 29.03 20.91 16.17
CA ILE A 160 29.69 20.66 17.46
C ILE A 160 30.16 19.20 17.56
N VAL A 161 29.38 18.22 17.10
CA VAL A 161 29.80 16.81 17.09
C VAL A 161 30.98 16.59 16.16
N ILE A 162 31.01 17.25 14.99
CA ILE A 162 32.18 17.21 14.09
C ILE A 162 33.42 17.79 14.79
N LEU A 163 33.26 18.91 15.50
CA LEU A 163 34.34 19.52 16.30
C LEU A 163 34.78 18.63 17.47
N LEU A 164 33.86 17.93 18.14
CA LEU A 164 34.17 16.94 19.19
C LEU A 164 35.02 15.80 18.63
N ILE A 165 34.61 15.24 17.50
CA ILE A 165 35.35 14.15 16.83
C ILE A 165 36.75 14.63 16.41
N ALA A 166 36.83 15.83 15.82
CA ALA A 166 38.10 16.44 15.42
C ALA A 166 39.01 16.66 16.65
N ALA A 167 38.47 17.22 17.73
CA ALA A 167 39.22 17.50 18.96
C ALA A 167 39.70 16.23 19.68
N GLY A 168 38.91 15.15 19.68
CA GLY A 168 39.35 13.85 20.20
C GLY A 168 40.48 13.21 19.39
N SER A 169 40.61 13.56 18.10
CA SER A 169 41.63 13.01 17.20
C SER A 169 42.98 13.76 17.29
N VAL A 170 42.96 15.02 17.74
CA VAL A 170 44.14 15.90 17.80
C VAL A 170 45.22 15.40 18.77
N PRO A 171 44.90 14.99 20.02
CA PRO A 171 45.89 14.43 20.94
C PRO A 171 46.58 13.19 20.39
N SER A 172 45.82 12.27 19.77
CA SER A 172 46.36 11.05 19.17
C SER A 172 47.27 11.33 17.98
N ALA A 173 46.96 12.33 17.15
CA ALA A 173 47.81 12.74 16.04
C ALA A 173 49.10 13.46 16.49
N LEU A 174 49.01 14.26 17.56
CA LEU A 174 50.15 14.98 18.16
C LEU A 174 51.08 14.04 18.93
N LEU A 175 50.55 13.00 19.59
CA LEU A 175 51.34 11.98 20.30
C LEU A 175 52.32 11.23 19.38
N ASN A 176 52.02 11.14 18.07
CA ASN A 176 52.91 10.51 17.08
C ASN A 176 54.12 11.39 16.70
N HIS A 177 54.11 12.68 17.02
CA HIS A 177 55.16 13.64 16.68
C HIS A 177 56.00 14.09 17.89
N VAL A 178 55.69 13.58 19.09
CA VAL A 178 56.31 14.02 20.34
C VAL A 178 56.99 12.83 21.04
N SER A 179 58.31 12.92 21.19
CA SER A 179 59.15 11.94 21.89
C SER A 179 59.46 12.41 23.31
N GLY A 180 58.92 11.71 24.32
CA GLY A 180 59.20 11.93 25.74
C GLY A 180 57.97 11.75 26.63
N ASP A 181 58.10 11.02 27.73
CA ASP A 181 56.96 10.63 28.59
C ASP A 181 56.28 11.81 29.28
N GLY A 182 57.04 12.85 29.65
CA GLY A 182 56.47 14.09 30.21
C GLY A 182 55.63 14.88 29.20
N ALA A 183 56.02 14.88 27.93
CA ALA A 183 55.28 15.56 26.87
C ALA A 183 54.04 14.77 26.44
N ARG A 184 54.09 13.43 26.48
CA ARG A 184 52.91 12.55 26.30
C ARG A 184 51.86 12.76 27.39
N PHE A 185 52.31 12.89 28.64
CA PHE A 185 51.44 13.21 29.77
C PHE A 185 50.78 14.58 29.56
N LEU A 186 51.53 15.60 29.16
CA LEU A 186 50.99 16.93 28.88
C LEU A 186 49.93 16.91 27.77
N VAL A 187 50.18 16.20 26.65
CA VAL A 187 49.22 16.07 25.54
C VAL A 187 47.93 15.36 25.99
N PHE A 188 48.01 14.36 26.87
CA PHE A 188 46.84 13.70 27.44
C PHE A 188 45.99 14.64 28.31
N PHE A 189 46.62 15.41 29.20
CA PHE A 189 45.90 16.40 30.03
C PHE A 189 45.27 17.52 29.22
N VAL A 190 45.98 18.01 28.20
CA VAL A 190 45.42 18.99 27.25
C VAL A 190 44.21 18.39 26.53
N GLY A 191 44.26 17.12 26.13
CA GLY A 191 43.12 16.43 25.54
C GLY A 191 41.88 16.40 26.43
N ILE A 192 42.03 16.08 27.71
CA ILE A 192 40.92 16.09 28.68
C ILE A 192 40.35 17.50 28.86
N ILE A 193 41.21 18.51 28.97
CA ILE A 193 40.78 19.92 29.12
C ILE A 193 40.00 20.37 27.88
N VAL A 194 40.47 20.02 26.68
CA VAL A 194 39.79 20.33 25.42
C VAL A 194 38.44 19.60 25.35
N SER A 195 38.38 18.31 25.69
CA SER A 195 37.13 17.54 25.72
C SER A 195 36.11 18.18 26.67
N LEU A 196 36.54 18.51 27.89
CA LEU A 196 35.70 19.15 28.90
C LEU A 196 35.20 20.53 28.43
N ALA A 197 36.06 21.32 27.77
CA ALA A 197 35.68 22.63 27.23
C ALA A 197 34.62 22.52 26.13
N ILE A 198 34.72 21.51 25.26
CA ILE A 198 33.73 21.30 24.21
C ILE A 198 32.43 20.73 24.78
N ALA A 199 32.50 19.80 25.75
CA ALA A 199 31.32 19.31 26.47
C ALA A 199 30.60 20.44 27.22
N PHE A 200 31.36 21.36 27.84
CA PHE A 200 30.81 22.56 28.46
C PHE A 200 30.08 23.45 27.44
N LEU A 201 30.71 23.73 26.30
CA LEU A 201 30.12 24.52 25.22
C LEU A 201 28.84 23.88 24.67
N LEU A 202 28.81 22.56 24.53
CA LEU A 202 27.64 21.80 24.12
C LEU A 202 26.46 22.01 25.07
N PHE A 203 26.65 21.78 26.37
CA PHE A 203 25.59 21.96 27.36
C PHE A 203 25.17 23.43 27.50
N GLU A 204 26.13 24.36 27.43
CA GLU A 204 25.84 25.79 27.51
C GLU A 204 24.95 26.24 26.34
N ILE A 205 25.24 25.80 25.11
CA ILE A 205 24.40 26.09 23.94
C ILE A 205 22.99 25.50 24.11
N ILE A 206 22.88 24.26 24.59
CA ILE A 206 21.58 23.60 24.83
C ILE A 206 20.75 24.42 25.82
N TYR A 207 21.33 24.81 26.96
CA TYR A 207 20.61 25.59 27.99
C TYR A 207 20.38 27.04 27.57
N TRP A 208 21.21 27.59 26.68
CA TRP A 208 21.07 28.95 26.21
C TRP A 208 20.03 29.11 25.09
N LEU A 209 20.03 28.18 24.12
CA LEU A 209 19.26 28.29 22.87
C LEU A 209 17.86 27.66 22.96
N ILE A 210 17.75 26.50 23.60
CA ILE A 210 16.52 25.69 23.55
C ILE A 210 15.39 26.28 24.39
N PRO A 211 15.56 26.76 25.64
CA PRO A 211 14.44 27.28 26.42
C PRO A 211 13.70 28.45 25.75
N ASN A 212 12.37 28.53 25.90
CA ASN A 212 11.53 29.60 25.32
C ASN A 212 11.62 30.94 26.08
N LYS A 213 12.83 31.33 26.48
CA LYS A 213 13.15 32.60 27.15
C LYS A 213 14.62 32.90 26.91
N LYS A 214 14.96 34.17 26.66
CA LYS A 214 16.36 34.60 26.47
C LYS A 214 17.15 34.32 27.75
N MET A 215 17.98 33.28 27.73
CA MET A 215 18.91 32.97 28.80
C MET A 215 20.18 33.81 28.63
N THR A 216 20.80 34.18 29.74
CA THR A 216 22.10 34.84 29.78
C THR A 216 23.13 33.86 30.29
N PHE A 217 24.36 33.86 29.76
CA PHE A 217 25.45 32.95 30.17
C PHE A 217 25.59 32.79 31.69
N LYS A 218 25.47 33.90 32.46
CA LYS A 218 25.53 33.89 33.94
C LYS A 218 24.52 32.97 34.62
N LYS A 219 23.41 32.61 33.95
CA LYS A 219 22.32 31.77 34.48
C LYS A 219 22.45 30.29 34.10
N THR A 220 23.31 29.96 33.14
CA THR A 220 23.37 28.66 32.49
C THR A 220 24.70 27.93 32.68
N TRP A 221 25.79 28.69 32.90
CA TRP A 221 27.15 28.14 32.98
C TRP A 221 27.35 27.13 34.10
N CYS A 222 26.73 27.32 35.28
CA CYS A 222 26.96 26.44 36.43
C CYS A 222 26.41 25.03 36.16
N GLY A 223 25.19 24.92 35.64
CA GLY A 223 24.61 23.66 35.22
C GLY A 223 25.32 23.04 34.01
N ALA A 224 25.82 23.86 33.08
CA ALA A 224 26.64 23.39 31.96
C ALA A 224 27.96 22.77 32.43
N LEU A 225 28.63 23.40 33.40
CA LEU A 225 29.88 22.92 33.98
C LEU A 225 29.70 21.62 34.77
N VAL A 226 28.65 21.52 35.59
CA VAL A 226 28.35 20.28 36.31
C VAL A 226 28.00 19.16 35.33
N ALA A 227 27.21 19.45 34.30
CA ALA A 227 26.86 18.46 33.28
C ALA A 227 28.07 17.99 32.48
N SER A 228 28.99 18.89 32.10
CA SER A 228 30.20 18.52 31.34
C SER A 228 31.16 17.67 32.17
N ILE A 229 31.43 18.05 33.43
CA ILE A 229 32.27 17.24 34.33
C ILE A 229 31.66 15.85 34.56
N THR A 230 30.34 15.80 34.78
CA THR A 230 29.65 14.52 34.99
C THR A 230 29.66 13.66 33.73
N LEU A 231 29.54 14.27 32.55
CA LEU A 231 29.64 13.58 31.26
C LEU A 231 31.03 12.98 31.05
N GLU A 232 32.10 13.70 31.37
CA GLU A 232 33.48 13.19 31.26
C GLU A 232 33.70 11.99 32.19
N ILE A 233 33.28 12.10 33.45
CA ILE A 233 33.32 10.97 34.41
C ILE A 233 32.52 9.77 33.86
N PHE A 234 31.34 10.03 33.31
CA PHE A 234 30.50 9.00 32.71
C PHE A 234 31.17 8.33 31.50
N ILE A 235 31.78 9.09 30.59
CA ILE A 235 32.50 8.57 29.43
C ILE A 235 33.70 7.70 29.84
N ILE A 236 34.38 8.05 30.95
CA ILE A 236 35.49 7.27 31.49
C ILE A 236 35.00 5.96 32.14
N LEU A 237 33.90 6.00 32.90
CA LEU A 237 33.37 4.85 33.64
C LEU A 237 32.58 3.87 32.77
N PHE A 238 31.90 4.35 31.73
CA PHE A 238 30.99 3.55 30.92
C PHE A 238 31.67 2.37 30.20
N PRO A 239 32.87 2.51 29.59
CA PRO A 239 33.59 1.37 29.00
C PRO A 239 33.91 0.26 29.99
N LEU A 240 34.17 0.58 31.27
CA LEU A 240 34.40 -0.42 32.33
C LEU A 240 33.14 -1.26 32.58
N TYR A 241 31.98 -0.62 32.58
CA TYR A 241 30.68 -1.28 32.67
C TYR A 241 30.40 -2.19 31.46
N VAL A 242 30.64 -1.69 30.25
CA VAL A 242 30.47 -2.46 29.00
C VAL A 242 31.38 -3.70 28.98
N ARG A 243 32.66 -3.54 29.37
CA ARG A 243 33.63 -4.65 29.41
C ARG A 243 33.19 -5.78 30.35
N GLN A 244 32.58 -5.45 31.48
CA GLN A 244 32.10 -6.44 32.45
C GLN A 244 30.85 -7.20 31.94
N PHE A 245 29.96 -6.53 31.20
CA PHE A 245 28.69 -7.12 30.75
C PHE A 245 28.73 -7.79 29.37
N MET A 246 29.60 -7.33 28.46
CA MET A 246 29.70 -7.85 27.08
C MET A 246 30.54 -9.12 26.95
N SER A 247 31.20 -9.59 28.01
CA SER A 247 32.04 -10.79 28.01
C SER A 247 31.26 -12.11 28.01
N ASN A 248 29.94 -12.08 28.20
CA ASN A 248 29.07 -13.26 28.28
C ASN A 248 28.17 -13.42 27.04
N TYR A 249 27.62 -14.63 26.80
CA TYR A 249 26.68 -14.94 25.69
C TYR A 249 25.44 -14.04 25.65
N ALA A 250 25.10 -13.39 26.77
CA ALA A 250 24.06 -12.36 26.88
C ALA A 250 24.42 -11.02 26.18
N GLY A 251 25.66 -10.83 25.71
CA GLY A 251 26.17 -9.57 25.15
C GLY A 251 25.49 -9.11 23.86
N GLN A 252 24.99 -10.03 23.02
CA GLN A 252 24.29 -9.65 21.77
C GLN A 252 22.90 -9.05 22.05
N ILE A 253 22.16 -9.57 23.03
CA ILE A 253 20.90 -8.97 23.51
C ILE A 253 21.20 -7.76 24.41
N GLY A 254 22.30 -7.82 25.16
CA GLY A 254 22.77 -6.76 26.06
C GLY A 254 23.14 -5.47 25.36
N PHE A 255 23.63 -5.49 24.11
CA PHE A 255 24.03 -4.29 23.39
C PHE A 255 22.92 -3.24 23.28
N ALA A 256 21.69 -3.65 22.91
CA ALA A 256 20.56 -2.72 22.80
C ALA A 256 20.17 -2.13 24.17
N ILE A 257 20.21 -2.94 25.22
CA ILE A 257 19.91 -2.51 26.60
C ILE A 257 20.98 -1.55 27.12
N ILE A 258 22.26 -1.87 26.89
CA ILE A 258 23.42 -1.03 27.24
C ILE A 258 23.33 0.32 26.51
N LEU A 259 22.94 0.32 25.24
CA LEU A 259 22.77 1.54 24.46
C LEU A 259 21.60 2.40 24.98
N ILE A 260 20.47 1.78 25.36
CA ILE A 260 19.35 2.47 26.00
C ILE A 260 19.78 3.08 27.34
N LEU A 261 20.50 2.31 28.17
CA LEU A 261 21.03 2.79 29.45
C LEU A 261 22.01 3.95 29.25
N PHE A 262 22.87 3.89 28.24
CA PHE A 262 23.78 4.98 27.89
C PHE A 262 23.02 6.28 27.65
N PHE A 263 22.01 6.25 26.77
CA PHE A 263 21.22 7.44 26.48
C PHE A 263 20.36 7.90 27.66
N TYR A 264 19.92 6.98 28.51
CA TYR A 264 19.21 7.32 29.74
C TYR A 264 20.08 8.11 30.71
N TYR A 265 21.30 7.65 30.98
CA TYR A 265 22.23 8.37 31.85
C TYR A 265 22.70 9.69 31.23
N PHE A 266 22.95 9.72 29.93
CA PHE A 266 23.25 10.97 29.21
C PHE A 266 22.10 11.99 29.34
N ALA A 267 20.86 11.56 29.12
CA ALA A 267 19.69 12.41 29.29
C ALA A 267 19.52 12.87 30.74
N LEU A 268 19.83 12.01 31.71
CA LEU A 268 19.79 12.37 33.13
C LEU A 268 20.80 13.48 33.46
N ILE A 269 22.02 13.40 32.93
CA ILE A 269 23.06 14.45 33.09
C ILE A 269 22.56 15.79 32.53
N LEU A 270 21.96 15.76 31.34
CA LEU A 270 21.37 16.93 30.70
C LEU A 270 20.23 17.54 31.55
N ILE A 271 19.34 16.71 32.09
CA ILE A 271 18.23 17.20 32.92
C ILE A 271 18.74 17.74 34.26
N ILE A 272 19.74 17.10 34.88
CA ILE A 272 20.34 17.56 36.14
C ILE A 272 20.98 18.94 35.96
N GLY A 273 21.74 19.17 34.88
CA GLY A 273 22.33 20.48 34.61
C GLY A 273 21.27 21.58 34.45
N ALA A 274 20.17 21.30 33.75
CA ALA A 274 19.05 22.23 33.63
C ALA A 274 18.36 22.50 34.98
N GLN A 275 18.21 21.48 35.82
CA GLN A 275 17.63 21.61 37.16
C GLN A 275 18.49 22.48 38.09
N ILE A 276 19.81 22.34 38.02
CA ILE A 276 20.76 23.18 38.76
C ILE A 276 20.60 24.65 38.33
N ASN A 277 20.57 24.92 37.03
CA ASN A 277 20.36 26.28 36.51
C ASN A 277 19.02 26.87 37.00
N ALA A 278 17.93 26.10 36.91
CA ALA A 278 16.60 26.54 37.34
C ALA A 278 16.50 26.83 38.85
N GLN A 279 17.18 26.05 39.69
CA GLN A 279 17.14 26.20 41.14
C GLN A 279 18.03 27.34 41.64
N PHE A 280 19.28 27.41 41.17
CA PHE A 280 20.26 28.34 41.74
C PHE A 280 20.16 29.76 41.17
N PHE A 281 19.70 29.93 39.93
CA PHE A 281 19.69 31.25 39.27
C PHE A 281 18.29 31.82 39.01
N GLU A 282 17.28 30.98 38.80
CA GLU A 282 15.89 31.44 38.65
C GLU A 282 15.03 31.25 39.91
N GLN A 283 15.57 30.63 40.98
CA GLN A 283 14.94 30.45 42.29
C GLN A 283 13.53 29.84 42.26
N HIS A 284 13.25 28.97 41.29
CA HIS A 284 11.96 28.30 41.20
C HIS A 284 11.77 27.28 42.34
N GLN A 285 10.75 27.51 43.17
CA GLN A 285 10.37 26.60 44.25
C GLN A 285 9.88 25.24 43.70
N PRO A 286 10.12 24.13 44.42
CA PRO A 286 9.60 22.82 44.01
C PRO A 286 8.07 22.85 44.00
N LEU A 287 7.45 22.13 43.06
CA LEU A 287 6.00 21.94 43.10
C LEU A 287 5.61 21.28 44.43
N PRO A 288 4.47 21.65 45.04
CA PRO A 288 4.05 21.11 46.34
C PRO A 288 3.72 19.60 46.28
N LYS A 289 3.43 19.07 45.09
CA LYS A 289 3.21 17.64 44.81
C LYS A 289 3.79 17.30 43.44
N PRO A 290 4.04 16.01 43.14
CA PRO A 290 4.46 15.58 41.80
C PRO A 290 3.48 16.10 40.73
N LEU A 291 4.02 16.53 39.58
CA LEU A 291 3.28 17.24 38.54
C LEU A 291 1.95 16.57 38.15
N GLY A 292 1.94 15.24 37.96
CA GLY A 292 0.71 14.50 37.65
C GLY A 292 -0.36 14.56 38.76
N THR A 293 0.05 14.62 40.03
CA THR A 293 -0.87 14.77 41.17
C THR A 293 -1.35 16.21 41.31
N PHE A 294 -0.46 17.18 41.05
CA PHE A 294 -0.79 18.60 41.06
C PHE A 294 -1.81 18.97 39.96
N LEU A 295 -1.63 18.47 38.73
CA LEU A 295 -2.58 18.63 37.62
C LEU A 295 -3.94 17.99 37.92
N LYS A 296 -3.95 16.83 38.58
CA LYS A 296 -5.19 16.18 39.06
C LYS A 296 -5.91 16.98 40.16
N MET A 297 -5.16 17.74 40.96
CA MET A 297 -5.71 18.63 41.98
C MET A 297 -6.23 19.94 41.37
N LEU A 298 -5.46 20.57 40.48
CA LEU A 298 -5.84 21.79 39.77
C LEU A 298 -7.06 21.59 38.88
N SER A 299 -7.16 20.48 38.16
CA SER A 299 -8.36 20.15 37.39
C SER A 299 -9.59 20.00 38.27
N ARG A 300 -9.46 19.45 39.49
CA ARG A 300 -10.54 19.36 40.47
C ARG A 300 -10.94 20.72 41.05
N SER A 301 -9.99 21.62 41.32
CA SER A 301 -10.27 22.95 41.88
C SER A 301 -10.79 23.94 40.83
N LEU A 302 -10.32 23.87 39.58
CA LEU A 302 -10.87 24.64 38.45
C LEU A 302 -12.33 24.23 38.17
N LEU A 303 -12.65 22.94 38.25
CA LEU A 303 -14.04 22.44 38.18
C LEU A 303 -14.91 22.92 39.37
N PHE A 304 -14.31 23.17 40.54
CA PHE A 304 -14.99 23.69 41.72
C PHE A 304 -15.28 25.19 41.61
N PHE A 305 -14.33 25.98 41.09
CA PHE A 305 -14.54 27.41 40.78
C PHE A 305 -15.54 27.62 39.64
N GLN A 306 -15.49 26.78 38.59
CA GLN A 306 -16.48 26.83 37.51
C GLN A 306 -17.90 26.47 38.01
N GLN A 307 -18.01 25.57 39.00
CA GLN A 307 -19.28 25.30 39.68
C GLN A 307 -19.74 26.47 40.58
N LEU A 308 -18.85 27.12 41.34
CA LEU A 308 -19.18 28.30 42.17
C LEU A 308 -19.64 29.51 41.35
N THR A 309 -19.06 29.73 40.18
CA THR A 309 -19.44 30.82 39.27
C THR A 309 -20.84 30.59 38.67
N ILE A 310 -21.22 29.33 38.47
CA ILE A 310 -22.57 28.93 38.00
C ILE A 310 -23.59 28.90 39.15
N ILE A 311 -23.17 28.67 40.40
CA ILE A 311 -24.04 28.67 41.58
C ILE A 311 -24.41 30.10 42.01
N ASN A 312 -23.50 31.08 41.85
CA ASN A 312 -23.81 32.48 42.18
C ASN A 312 -24.77 33.16 41.18
N SER A 313 -24.86 32.68 39.93
CA SER A 313 -25.75 33.25 38.91
C SER A 313 -27.19 32.72 38.94
N ASN A 314 -27.50 31.71 39.78
CA ASN A 314 -28.81 31.06 39.84
C ASN A 314 -29.33 30.93 41.28
N ARG A 315 -29.41 32.05 42.02
CA ARG A 315 -29.98 32.10 43.39
C ARG A 315 -31.48 31.77 43.48
N SER A 316 -32.18 31.60 42.36
CA SER A 316 -33.62 31.28 42.30
C SER A 316 -33.93 29.78 42.18
N LEU A 317 -32.97 28.93 41.79
CA LEU A 317 -33.20 27.48 41.59
C LEU A 317 -32.83 26.61 42.81
N ALA A 318 -32.11 27.16 43.79
CA ALA A 318 -31.63 26.43 44.96
C ALA A 318 -32.71 26.16 46.04
N ARG A 319 -33.94 26.68 45.89
CA ARG A 319 -35.05 26.41 46.82
C ARG A 319 -35.95 25.23 46.41
N LEU A 320 -35.78 24.66 45.22
CA LEU A 320 -36.63 23.58 44.69
C LEU A 320 -36.07 22.17 44.88
N PHE A 321 -34.81 22.04 45.29
CA PHE A 321 -34.20 20.73 45.51
C PHE A 321 -33.60 20.67 46.91
N GLY A 322 -34.32 19.98 47.79
CA GLY A 322 -33.89 19.60 49.12
C GLY A 322 -32.55 18.85 49.11
N GLN A 323 -31.93 18.88 50.29
CA GLN A 323 -30.56 18.47 50.63
C GLN A 323 -29.89 17.38 49.77
N PRO A 324 -28.58 17.49 49.49
CA PRO A 324 -27.88 16.48 48.70
C PRO A 324 -27.62 15.22 49.53
N VAL A 325 -28.37 14.17 49.18
CA VAL A 325 -28.05 12.78 49.50
C VAL A 325 -26.67 12.42 48.89
N LYS A 326 -25.85 11.69 49.66
CA LYS A 326 -24.51 11.17 49.33
C LYS A 326 -24.39 10.72 47.85
N GLN A 327 -23.51 11.34 47.07
CA GLN A 327 -23.25 10.93 45.68
C GLN A 327 -22.24 9.79 45.59
N THR A 328 -22.75 8.60 45.26
CA THR A 328 -22.03 7.39 44.88
C THR A 328 -21.48 7.46 43.44
N PHE A 329 -20.66 6.48 43.09
CA PHE A 329 -19.94 6.24 41.83
C PHE A 329 -20.73 6.54 40.53
N GLY A 330 -22.07 6.48 40.55
CA GLY A 330 -22.94 6.74 39.40
C GLY A 330 -22.93 8.18 38.85
N GLY A 331 -22.62 9.21 39.65
CA GLY A 331 -22.67 10.61 39.21
C GLY A 331 -21.60 11.00 38.18
N ARG A 332 -20.40 10.40 38.26
CA ARG A 332 -19.31 10.63 37.29
C ARG A 332 -19.56 9.92 35.96
N LEU A 333 -20.13 8.72 36.02
CA LEU A 333 -20.53 7.97 34.83
C LEU A 333 -21.65 8.72 34.07
N LYS A 334 -22.64 9.26 34.79
CA LYS A 334 -23.75 10.04 34.20
C LYS A 334 -23.28 11.31 33.49
N ARG A 335 -22.26 12.01 34.01
CA ARG A 335 -21.67 13.19 33.33
C ARG A 335 -20.82 12.81 32.10
N ARG A 336 -20.04 11.72 32.15
CA ARG A 336 -19.28 11.23 30.98
C ARG A 336 -20.21 10.76 29.87
N LEU A 337 -21.24 10.00 30.22
CA LEU A 337 -22.29 9.57 29.28
C LEU A 337 -23.00 10.78 28.65
N ARG A 338 -23.35 11.80 29.44
CA ARG A 338 -23.96 13.03 28.91
C ARG A 338 -23.06 13.75 27.88
N ASN A 339 -21.76 13.88 28.15
CA ASN A 339 -20.85 14.55 27.23
C ASN A 339 -20.64 13.74 25.94
N VAL A 340 -20.56 12.41 26.03
CA VAL A 340 -20.52 11.53 24.86
C VAL A 340 -21.81 11.71 24.04
N VAL A 341 -22.98 11.72 24.68
CA VAL A 341 -24.26 11.95 24.00
C VAL A 341 -24.31 13.30 23.30
N ILE A 342 -23.86 14.38 23.93
CA ILE A 342 -23.85 15.73 23.32
C ILE A 342 -22.90 15.78 22.12
N ILE A 343 -21.69 15.21 22.22
CA ILE A 343 -20.73 15.17 21.11
C ILE A 343 -21.29 14.33 19.96
N SER A 344 -21.91 13.18 20.26
CA SER A 344 -22.57 12.34 19.27
C SER A 344 -23.72 13.06 18.58
N ILE A 345 -24.56 13.80 19.31
CA ILE A 345 -25.66 14.59 18.73
C ILE A 345 -25.12 15.73 17.85
N ALA A 346 -24.09 16.46 18.30
CA ALA A 346 -23.47 17.53 17.51
C ALA A 346 -22.81 16.98 16.24
N GLY A 347 -22.07 15.87 16.34
CA GLY A 347 -21.49 15.17 15.20
C GLY A 347 -22.55 14.68 14.21
N PHE A 348 -23.66 14.13 14.73
CA PHE A 348 -24.81 13.72 13.91
C PHE A 348 -25.47 14.91 13.19
N GLY A 349 -25.61 16.05 13.88
CA GLY A 349 -26.14 17.29 13.29
C GLY A 349 -25.28 17.81 12.14
N ILE A 350 -23.95 17.88 12.33
CA ILE A 350 -22.99 18.28 11.27
C ILE A 350 -23.05 17.31 10.09
N PHE A 351 -23.03 16.00 10.37
CA PHE A 351 -23.13 14.96 9.36
C PHE A 351 -24.44 15.07 8.56
N HIS A 352 -25.57 15.29 9.24
CA HIS A 352 -26.86 15.46 8.59
C HIS A 352 -26.93 16.74 7.75
N GLY A 353 -26.36 17.84 8.26
CA GLY A 353 -26.22 19.10 7.52
C GLY A 353 -25.39 18.94 6.25
N TYR A 354 -24.22 18.30 6.35
CA TYR A 354 -23.38 17.95 5.19
C TYR A 354 -24.10 17.04 4.20
N ARG A 355 -24.82 16.02 4.69
CA ARG A 355 -25.61 15.12 3.85
C ARG A 355 -26.69 15.87 3.09
N LYS A 356 -27.42 16.79 3.73
CA LYS A 356 -28.45 17.63 3.11
C LYS A 356 -27.85 18.58 2.07
N TYR A 357 -26.73 19.24 2.37
CA TYR A 357 -26.00 20.08 1.42
C TYR A 357 -25.54 19.29 0.20
N ARG A 358 -24.97 18.09 0.40
CA ARG A 358 -24.55 17.19 -0.68
C ARG A 358 -25.75 16.78 -1.57
N HIS A 359 -26.91 16.47 -0.99
CA HIS A 359 -28.12 16.16 -1.77
C HIS A 359 -28.59 17.37 -2.57
N TYR A 360 -28.66 18.57 -1.97
CA TYR A 360 -29.04 19.79 -2.69
C TYR A 360 -28.10 20.07 -3.87
N ARG A 361 -26.79 19.99 -3.64
CA ARG A 361 -25.79 20.16 -4.70
C ARG A 361 -25.94 19.11 -5.80
N TRP A 362 -26.21 17.85 -5.43
CA TRP A 362 -26.45 16.76 -6.38
C TRP A 362 -27.64 17.04 -7.30
N PHE A 363 -28.78 17.45 -6.73
CA PHE A 363 -29.96 17.82 -7.52
C PHE A 363 -29.70 19.01 -8.44
N LYS A 364 -28.99 20.04 -7.96
CA LYS A 364 -28.61 21.19 -8.78
C LYS A 364 -27.76 20.77 -9.98
N GLU A 365 -26.71 19.99 -9.75
CA GLU A 365 -25.81 19.51 -10.81
C GLU A 365 -26.52 18.59 -11.81
N MET A 366 -27.51 17.80 -11.37
CA MET A 366 -28.32 16.95 -12.25
C MET A 366 -29.20 17.80 -13.18
N ASN A 367 -29.91 18.79 -12.63
CA ASN A 367 -30.73 19.71 -13.42
C ASN A 367 -29.88 20.53 -14.40
N ASP A 368 -28.71 21.00 -13.95
CA ASP A 368 -27.77 21.73 -14.81
C ASP A 368 -27.28 20.85 -15.98
N ALA A 369 -27.07 19.55 -15.75
CA ALA A 369 -26.68 18.61 -16.81
C ALA A 369 -27.81 18.37 -17.82
N ASP A 370 -29.05 18.18 -17.35
CA ASP A 370 -30.21 17.98 -18.23
C ASP A 370 -30.49 19.22 -19.09
N ASN A 371 -30.30 20.43 -18.55
CA ASN A 371 -30.50 21.69 -19.28
C ASN A 371 -29.49 21.91 -20.43
N ILE A 372 -28.34 21.22 -20.40
CA ILE A 372 -27.25 21.40 -21.37
C ILE A 372 -27.11 20.16 -22.30
N ALA A 373 -28.00 19.17 -22.14
CA ALA A 373 -28.02 17.96 -22.95
C ALA A 373 -28.17 18.28 -24.46
N GLY A 374 -27.38 17.61 -25.30
CA GLY A 374 -27.38 17.80 -26.76
C GLY A 374 -26.55 18.99 -27.29
N THR A 375 -25.91 19.78 -26.43
CA THR A 375 -25.02 20.89 -26.86
C THR A 375 -23.55 20.49 -26.98
N ARG A 376 -23.19 19.32 -26.43
CA ARG A 376 -21.81 18.81 -26.35
C ARG A 376 -21.73 17.47 -27.06
N PRO A 377 -20.53 17.09 -27.54
CA PRO A 377 -20.34 15.76 -28.10
C PRO A 377 -20.67 14.66 -27.09
N ARG A 378 -21.35 13.61 -27.56
CA ARG A 378 -21.81 12.50 -26.72
C ARG A 378 -20.81 11.35 -26.72
N ILE A 379 -20.40 10.95 -25.52
CA ILE A 379 -19.66 9.72 -25.27
C ILE A 379 -20.64 8.66 -24.73
N VAL A 380 -20.82 7.57 -25.47
CA VAL A 380 -21.54 6.40 -24.99
C VAL A 380 -20.55 5.39 -24.44
N VAL A 381 -20.69 5.01 -23.17
CA VAL A 381 -19.85 4.03 -22.49
C VAL A 381 -20.64 2.75 -22.27
N LEU A 382 -20.19 1.64 -22.84
CA LEU A 382 -20.78 0.32 -22.65
C LEU A 382 -20.07 -0.44 -21.54
N GLY A 383 -20.80 -0.76 -20.47
CA GLY A 383 -20.30 -1.53 -19.33
C GLY A 383 -20.05 -0.69 -18.07
N THR A 384 -19.92 -1.40 -16.95
CA THR A 384 -19.77 -0.85 -15.59
C THR A 384 -18.68 -1.61 -14.80
N GLY A 385 -17.66 -2.06 -15.52
CA GLY A 385 -16.53 -2.85 -14.98
C GLY A 385 -15.24 -2.05 -14.81
N TRP A 386 -14.12 -2.77 -14.73
CA TRP A 386 -12.77 -2.23 -14.49
C TRP A 386 -12.24 -1.28 -15.57
N GLY A 387 -12.71 -1.38 -16.82
CA GLY A 387 -12.37 -0.41 -17.87
C GLY A 387 -13.27 0.83 -17.83
N ALA A 388 -14.58 0.63 -17.69
CA ALA A 388 -15.57 1.70 -17.74
C ALA A 388 -15.47 2.64 -16.53
N VAL A 389 -15.34 2.11 -15.31
CA VAL A 389 -15.43 2.94 -14.10
C VAL A 389 -14.26 3.94 -13.97
N PRO A 390 -12.99 3.54 -14.17
CA PRO A 390 -11.87 4.49 -14.17
C PRO A 390 -12.02 5.56 -15.25
N PHE A 391 -12.52 5.21 -16.43
CA PHE A 391 -12.85 6.19 -17.47
C PHE A 391 -13.90 7.20 -16.98
N LEU A 392 -15.03 6.72 -16.49
CA LEU A 392 -16.16 7.54 -16.02
C LEU A 392 -15.76 8.46 -14.85
N LYS A 393 -14.79 8.07 -14.02
CA LYS A 393 -14.28 8.89 -12.91
C LYS A 393 -13.40 10.05 -13.36
N HIS A 394 -12.70 9.92 -14.49
CA HIS A 394 -11.69 10.89 -14.92
C HIS A 394 -12.12 11.73 -16.12
N ILE A 395 -13.14 11.33 -16.88
CA ILE A 395 -13.62 12.07 -18.05
C ILE A 395 -14.20 13.43 -17.68
N ASP A 396 -13.89 14.46 -18.47
CA ASP A 396 -14.36 15.82 -18.26
C ASP A 396 -15.81 15.99 -18.76
N THR A 397 -16.74 15.88 -17.82
CA THR A 397 -18.18 16.09 -18.06
C THR A 397 -18.55 17.53 -18.44
N GLN A 398 -17.62 18.49 -18.41
CA GLN A 398 -17.86 19.84 -18.95
C GLN A 398 -17.67 19.89 -20.47
N LYS A 399 -16.81 19.03 -21.02
CA LYS A 399 -16.55 18.92 -22.46
C LYS A 399 -17.52 17.97 -23.16
N TYR A 400 -17.92 16.91 -22.47
CA TYR A 400 -18.67 15.81 -23.05
C TYR A 400 -20.01 15.57 -22.35
N GLU A 401 -21.01 15.18 -23.11
CA GLU A 401 -22.21 14.53 -22.58
C GLU A 401 -21.93 13.03 -22.46
N VAL A 402 -21.86 12.49 -21.23
CA VAL A 402 -21.48 11.09 -21.02
C VAL A 402 -22.70 10.26 -20.63
N VAL A 403 -22.95 9.18 -21.40
CA VAL A 403 -24.01 8.21 -21.13
C VAL A 403 -23.41 6.82 -20.93
N CYS A 404 -23.54 6.28 -19.73
CA CYS A 404 -23.13 4.92 -19.39
C CYS A 404 -24.32 3.96 -19.54
N ILE A 405 -24.16 2.92 -20.34
CA ILE A 405 -25.16 1.87 -20.60
C ILE A 405 -24.60 0.53 -20.14
N SER A 406 -25.27 -0.10 -19.19
CA SER A 406 -24.91 -1.45 -18.73
C SER A 406 -26.11 -2.15 -18.10
N PRO A 407 -26.30 -3.46 -18.30
CA PRO A 407 -27.35 -4.21 -17.61
C PRO A 407 -27.10 -4.28 -16.09
N ARG A 408 -25.86 -3.98 -15.66
CA ARG A 408 -25.44 -4.04 -14.25
C ARG A 408 -25.29 -2.64 -13.66
N ASN A 409 -26.12 -2.32 -12.67
CA ASN A 409 -26.18 -0.99 -12.03
C ASN A 409 -25.17 -0.76 -10.89
N TYR A 410 -24.25 -1.69 -10.71
CA TYR A 410 -23.16 -1.63 -9.75
C TYR A 410 -21.82 -1.98 -10.41
N PHE A 411 -20.76 -1.43 -9.83
CA PHE A 411 -19.40 -1.90 -10.04
C PHE A 411 -19.14 -3.11 -9.13
N LEU A 412 -18.33 -4.07 -9.60
CA LEU A 412 -17.97 -5.29 -8.86
C LEU A 412 -16.45 -5.39 -8.66
N MET A 413 -16.02 -5.47 -7.40
CA MET A 413 -14.65 -5.78 -7.00
C MET A 413 -14.37 -7.28 -7.21
N THR A 414 -14.15 -7.66 -8.46
CA THR A 414 -13.95 -9.06 -8.88
C THR A 414 -12.84 -9.82 -8.12
N PRO A 415 -11.73 -9.21 -7.67
CA PRO A 415 -10.70 -9.95 -6.94
C PRO A 415 -11.13 -10.49 -5.56
N LEU A 416 -12.18 -9.92 -4.96
CA LEU A 416 -12.72 -10.41 -3.68
C LEU A 416 -13.94 -11.33 -3.87
N LEU A 417 -14.28 -11.68 -5.11
CA LEU A 417 -15.42 -12.55 -5.41
C LEU A 417 -15.26 -13.97 -4.86
N PRO A 418 -14.06 -14.60 -4.86
CA PRO A 418 -13.85 -15.89 -4.18
C PRO A 418 -14.25 -15.86 -2.69
N SER A 419 -13.87 -14.81 -1.97
CA SER A 419 -14.21 -14.59 -0.56
C SER A 419 -15.73 -14.45 -0.34
N VAL A 420 -16.48 -13.94 -1.33
CA VAL A 420 -17.96 -13.88 -1.26
C VAL A 420 -18.59 -15.26 -1.41
N GLY A 421 -17.97 -16.14 -2.21
CA GLY A 421 -18.45 -17.50 -2.46
C GLY A 421 -18.52 -18.36 -1.19
N VAL A 422 -17.75 -18.02 -0.15
CA VAL A 422 -17.70 -18.74 1.14
C VAL A 422 -18.15 -17.90 2.34
N GLY A 423 -18.49 -16.62 2.14
CA GLY A 423 -18.96 -15.74 3.22
C GLY A 423 -17.87 -15.05 4.06
N THR A 424 -16.59 -15.13 3.65
CA THR A 424 -15.48 -14.35 4.24
C THR A 424 -15.74 -12.85 4.09
N VAL A 425 -16.28 -12.44 2.94
CA VAL A 425 -16.71 -11.07 2.64
C VAL A 425 -18.16 -11.10 2.18
N GLU A 426 -18.97 -10.12 2.56
CA GLU A 426 -20.36 -10.07 2.12
C GLU A 426 -20.52 -9.43 0.74
N THR A 427 -21.58 -9.84 0.03
CA THR A 427 -21.90 -9.34 -1.32
C THR A 427 -21.90 -7.80 -1.39
N ARG A 428 -22.46 -7.14 -0.37
CA ARG A 428 -22.60 -5.67 -0.31
C ARG A 428 -21.28 -4.93 -0.19
N THR A 429 -20.24 -5.62 0.27
CA THR A 429 -18.90 -5.08 0.49
C THR A 429 -18.13 -4.95 -0.83
N VAL A 430 -18.28 -5.95 -1.71
CA VAL A 430 -17.57 -5.97 -3.00
C VAL A 430 -18.26 -5.18 -4.10
N ILE A 431 -19.38 -4.51 -3.81
CA ILE A 431 -20.14 -3.74 -4.80
C ILE A 431 -20.36 -2.28 -4.43
N GLU A 432 -20.40 -1.44 -5.45
CA GLU A 432 -20.73 -0.02 -5.33
C GLU A 432 -21.71 0.39 -6.43
N SER A 433 -22.76 1.15 -6.06
CA SER A 433 -23.74 1.64 -7.05
C SER A 433 -23.08 2.58 -8.06
N ILE A 434 -23.35 2.36 -9.34
CA ILE A 434 -22.79 3.21 -10.42
C ILE A 434 -23.27 4.65 -10.28
N ARG A 435 -24.55 4.85 -9.93
CA ARG A 435 -25.13 6.17 -9.69
C ARG A 435 -24.42 6.92 -8.54
N SER A 436 -24.03 6.21 -7.48
CA SER A 436 -23.25 6.77 -6.37
C SER A 436 -21.82 7.13 -6.78
N LEU A 437 -21.24 6.30 -7.65
CA LEU A 437 -19.83 6.34 -8.00
C LEU A 437 -19.48 7.43 -9.04
N ILE A 438 -20.30 7.62 -10.06
CA ILE A 438 -19.98 8.49 -11.22
C ILE A 438 -20.53 9.93 -11.10
N GLY A 439 -21.34 10.22 -10.08
CA GLY A 439 -21.91 11.54 -9.85
C GLY A 439 -23.15 11.87 -10.70
N PRO A 440 -23.76 13.05 -10.47
CA PRO A 440 -25.02 13.46 -11.10
C PRO A 440 -24.90 13.89 -12.58
N ARG A 441 -23.68 14.20 -13.04
CA ARG A 441 -23.44 14.74 -14.40
C ARG A 441 -23.35 13.68 -15.49
N ILE A 442 -23.27 12.40 -15.12
CA ILE A 442 -23.17 11.29 -16.05
C ILE A 442 -24.49 10.52 -16.01
N LYS A 443 -25.10 10.32 -17.17
CA LYS A 443 -26.37 9.60 -17.29
C LYS A 443 -26.11 8.11 -17.28
N TYR A 444 -26.70 7.38 -16.34
CA TYR A 444 -26.64 5.92 -16.30
C TYR A 444 -27.97 5.29 -16.72
N LEU A 445 -27.92 4.40 -17.71
CA LEU A 445 -29.02 3.61 -18.24
C LEU A 445 -28.81 2.12 -17.98
N GLU A 446 -29.79 1.49 -17.32
CA GLU A 446 -29.81 0.05 -17.08
C GLU A 446 -30.38 -0.67 -18.31
N ALA A 447 -29.49 -0.97 -19.26
CA ALA A 447 -29.82 -1.64 -20.51
C ALA A 447 -28.60 -2.41 -21.05
N GLN A 448 -28.85 -3.41 -21.87
CA GLN A 448 -27.83 -4.17 -22.59
C GLN A 448 -27.74 -3.67 -24.03
N CYS A 449 -26.53 -3.32 -24.47
CA CYS A 449 -26.29 -3.06 -25.89
C CYS A 449 -26.34 -4.38 -26.65
N VAL A 450 -27.16 -4.45 -27.70
CA VAL A 450 -27.36 -5.66 -28.51
C VAL A 450 -26.79 -5.50 -29.92
N ASN A 451 -26.61 -4.26 -30.38
CA ASN A 451 -26.03 -3.97 -31.69
C ASN A 451 -25.29 -2.63 -31.67
N VAL A 452 -24.24 -2.52 -32.49
CA VAL A 452 -23.49 -1.29 -32.73
C VAL A 452 -23.37 -1.12 -34.23
N ASP A 453 -24.00 -0.07 -34.77
CA ASP A 453 -23.76 0.38 -36.13
C ASP A 453 -22.64 1.42 -36.13
N VAL A 454 -21.44 0.96 -36.48
CA VAL A 454 -20.23 1.80 -36.52
C VAL A 454 -20.32 2.86 -37.61
N LYS A 455 -21.01 2.58 -38.74
CA LYS A 455 -21.12 3.52 -39.86
C LYS A 455 -22.13 4.62 -39.57
N ALA A 456 -23.27 4.27 -38.98
CA ALA A 456 -24.31 5.22 -38.59
C ALA A 456 -24.05 5.88 -37.21
N LYS A 457 -22.96 5.52 -36.53
CA LYS A 457 -22.61 5.96 -35.16
C LYS A 457 -23.75 5.80 -34.16
N LYS A 458 -24.29 4.59 -34.09
CA LYS A 458 -25.53 4.32 -33.37
C LYS A 458 -25.43 3.01 -32.61
N VAL A 459 -25.87 3.01 -31.34
CA VAL A 459 -26.03 1.80 -30.55
C VAL A 459 -27.50 1.47 -30.38
N THR A 460 -27.85 0.19 -30.49
CA THR A 460 -29.19 -0.31 -30.18
C THR A 460 -29.12 -1.06 -28.85
N CYS A 461 -29.96 -0.63 -27.92
CA CYS A 461 -30.01 -1.16 -26.57
C CYS A 461 -31.39 -1.79 -26.31
N SER A 462 -31.37 -2.96 -25.68
CA SER A 462 -32.57 -3.58 -25.13
C SER A 462 -32.47 -3.49 -23.61
N SER A 463 -33.60 -3.25 -22.96
CA SER A 463 -33.56 -3.27 -21.51
C SER A 463 -33.46 -4.70 -20.97
N ASN A 464 -32.80 -4.83 -19.83
CA ASN A 464 -32.33 -6.10 -19.28
C ASN A 464 -33.50 -7.09 -19.04
N ASN A 465 -33.53 -8.18 -19.81
CA ASN A 465 -34.24 -9.42 -19.48
C ASN A 465 -33.16 -10.48 -19.25
N GLU A 466 -32.88 -10.81 -17.99
CA GLU A 466 -31.78 -11.73 -17.59
C GLU A 466 -31.89 -13.14 -18.22
N GLU A 467 -33.04 -13.49 -18.81
CA GLU A 467 -33.31 -14.79 -19.43
C GLU A 467 -33.12 -14.84 -20.96
N LYS A 468 -33.06 -13.70 -21.66
CA LYS A 468 -33.02 -13.69 -23.14
C LYS A 468 -31.59 -13.57 -23.66
N SER A 469 -31.24 -14.42 -24.62
CA SER A 469 -29.98 -14.30 -25.35
C SER A 469 -29.91 -12.98 -26.13
N ILE A 470 -28.68 -12.52 -26.46
CA ILE A 470 -28.47 -11.32 -27.28
C ILE A 470 -29.11 -11.51 -28.68
N ASP A 471 -29.15 -12.73 -29.20
CA ASP A 471 -29.78 -13.05 -30.47
C ASP A 471 -31.30 -12.89 -30.43
N GLU A 472 -31.94 -13.34 -29.35
CA GLU A 472 -33.38 -13.12 -29.14
C GLU A 472 -33.70 -11.64 -28.93
N SER A 473 -32.90 -10.95 -28.12
CA SER A 473 -33.07 -9.52 -27.86
C SER A 473 -32.87 -8.68 -29.14
N ALA A 474 -31.94 -9.08 -30.00
CA ALA A 474 -31.72 -8.41 -31.29
C ALA A 474 -32.81 -8.72 -32.32
N LYS A 475 -33.34 -9.95 -32.34
CA LYS A 475 -34.52 -10.30 -33.18
C LYS A 475 -35.76 -9.53 -32.75
N GLU A 476 -35.96 -9.36 -31.44
CA GLU A 476 -37.05 -8.56 -30.87
C GLU A 476 -36.87 -7.07 -31.18
N ALA A 477 -35.65 -6.54 -31.04
CA ALA A 477 -35.29 -5.18 -31.44
C ALA A 477 -35.52 -4.92 -32.93
N SER A 478 -35.16 -5.87 -33.80
CA SER A 478 -35.36 -5.77 -35.25
C SER A 478 -36.85 -5.78 -35.65
N ARG A 479 -37.71 -6.47 -34.88
CA ARG A 479 -39.17 -6.49 -35.08
C ARG A 479 -39.88 -5.26 -34.52
N ALA A 480 -39.30 -4.61 -33.52
CA ALA A 480 -39.84 -3.40 -32.90
C ALA A 480 -39.54 -2.17 -33.78
N SER A 481 -40.23 -2.04 -34.92
CA SER A 481 -40.17 -0.83 -35.75
C SER A 481 -40.73 0.38 -35.00
N SER A 482 -39.87 1.18 -34.37
CA SER A 482 -40.13 2.52 -33.78
C SER A 482 -41.38 2.67 -32.90
N ARG A 483 -41.99 1.57 -32.44
CA ARG A 483 -43.18 1.59 -31.58
C ARG A 483 -42.83 0.94 -30.26
N VAL A 484 -43.04 1.71 -29.19
CA VAL A 484 -43.09 1.20 -27.82
C VAL A 484 -44.22 0.16 -27.80
N VAL A 485 -43.87 -1.12 -27.83
CA VAL A 485 -44.82 -2.20 -27.61
C VAL A 485 -45.11 -2.21 -26.12
N ILE A 486 -46.22 -1.59 -25.73
CA ILE A 486 -46.72 -1.61 -24.35
C ILE A 486 -47.50 -2.91 -24.19
N ASP A 487 -46.91 -3.88 -23.52
CA ASP A 487 -47.65 -5.03 -22.99
C ASP A 487 -47.59 -4.99 -21.45
N SER A 488 -48.72 -5.23 -20.83
CA SER A 488 -48.99 -4.97 -19.42
C SER A 488 -48.32 -6.01 -18.52
N ALA A 489 -47.03 -5.83 -18.20
CA ALA A 489 -46.45 -6.38 -16.96
C ALA A 489 -45.10 -5.77 -16.54
N ARG A 490 -44.18 -5.47 -17.48
CA ARG A 490 -42.87 -4.81 -17.22
C ARG A 490 -42.02 -4.66 -18.51
N THR A 491 -42.60 -4.47 -19.68
CA THR A 491 -41.83 -4.36 -20.93
C THR A 491 -41.11 -3.00 -20.99
N ARG A 492 -39.78 -3.06 -20.84
CA ARG A 492 -38.89 -1.91 -20.97
C ARG A 492 -38.46 -1.80 -22.47
N PRO A 493 -38.40 -0.58 -23.06
CA PRO A 493 -38.29 -0.41 -24.51
C PRO A 493 -36.90 -0.78 -25.07
N VAL A 494 -36.89 -1.28 -26.30
CA VAL A 494 -35.71 -1.21 -27.17
C VAL A 494 -35.57 0.23 -27.65
N PHE A 495 -34.38 0.78 -27.57
CA PHE A 495 -34.11 2.14 -28.02
C PHE A 495 -32.76 2.23 -28.70
N ASP A 496 -32.67 3.24 -29.55
CA ASP A 496 -31.46 3.60 -30.23
C ASP A 496 -30.84 4.86 -29.63
N MET A 497 -29.51 4.94 -29.66
CA MET A 497 -28.77 6.11 -29.22
C MET A 497 -27.60 6.41 -30.15
N ASN A 498 -27.56 7.63 -30.67
CA ASN A 498 -26.42 8.12 -31.43
C ASN A 498 -25.26 8.45 -30.49
N TYR A 499 -24.03 8.29 -30.95
CA TYR A 499 -22.80 8.66 -30.25
C TYR A 499 -21.86 9.45 -31.15
N ASP A 500 -21.04 10.30 -30.56
CA ASP A 500 -19.87 10.88 -31.25
C ASP A 500 -18.62 10.02 -30.99
N ILE A 501 -18.50 9.53 -29.75
CA ILE A 501 -17.49 8.55 -29.32
C ILE A 501 -18.19 7.38 -28.63
N LEU A 502 -17.79 6.16 -28.99
CA LEU A 502 -18.22 4.93 -28.34
C LEU A 502 -17.05 4.30 -27.58
N LEU A 503 -17.24 4.05 -26.29
CA LEU A 503 -16.31 3.30 -25.46
C LEU A 503 -16.88 1.91 -25.13
N VAL A 504 -16.26 0.86 -25.65
CA VAL A 504 -16.65 -0.54 -25.41
C VAL A 504 -15.81 -1.11 -24.26
N ALA A 505 -16.42 -1.30 -23.09
CA ALA A 505 -15.77 -1.83 -21.89
C ALA A 505 -16.65 -2.89 -21.19
N ILE A 506 -17.20 -3.80 -22.00
CA ILE A 506 -18.16 -4.84 -21.56
C ILE A 506 -17.50 -6.10 -21.00
N GLY A 507 -16.16 -6.16 -21.04
CA GLY A 507 -15.37 -7.29 -20.55
C GLY A 507 -15.64 -8.59 -21.31
N SER A 508 -15.35 -9.71 -20.63
CA SER A 508 -15.45 -11.07 -21.15
C SER A 508 -16.58 -11.87 -20.48
N GLU A 509 -16.90 -13.02 -21.05
CA GLU A 509 -17.73 -14.06 -20.43
C GLU A 509 -16.91 -15.34 -20.21
N ASN A 510 -17.47 -16.29 -19.46
CA ASN A 510 -16.80 -17.55 -19.14
C ASN A 510 -16.70 -18.44 -20.38
N ASN A 511 -15.54 -19.04 -20.60
CA ASN A 511 -15.34 -19.99 -21.67
C ASN A 511 -15.45 -21.42 -21.14
N THR A 512 -16.44 -22.16 -21.65
CA THR A 512 -16.63 -23.57 -21.31
C THR A 512 -15.81 -24.49 -22.20
N PHE A 513 -15.13 -23.95 -23.23
CA PHE A 513 -14.42 -24.67 -24.30
C PHE A 513 -15.29 -25.70 -25.04
N ASN A 514 -16.62 -25.50 -25.00
CA ASN A 514 -17.62 -26.47 -25.47
C ASN A 514 -17.52 -27.84 -24.78
N THR A 515 -16.94 -27.90 -23.58
CA THR A 515 -16.93 -29.10 -22.74
C THR A 515 -18.38 -29.44 -22.33
N PRO A 516 -18.88 -30.64 -22.66
CA PRO A 516 -20.26 -31.03 -22.34
C PRO A 516 -20.56 -30.97 -20.84
N GLY A 517 -21.79 -30.52 -20.53
CA GLY A 517 -22.33 -30.49 -19.17
C GLY A 517 -21.82 -29.36 -18.27
N VAL A 518 -20.85 -28.55 -18.71
CA VAL A 518 -20.31 -27.42 -17.94
C VAL A 518 -21.37 -26.34 -17.68
N LYS A 519 -22.24 -26.04 -18.66
CA LYS A 519 -23.27 -25.00 -18.47
C LYS A 519 -24.42 -25.48 -17.57
N GLU A 520 -24.65 -26.80 -17.58
CA GLU A 520 -25.77 -27.47 -16.92
C GLU A 520 -25.45 -27.83 -15.47
N HIS A 521 -24.20 -28.22 -15.19
CA HIS A 521 -23.81 -28.84 -13.93
C HIS A 521 -22.67 -28.12 -13.18
N ALA A 522 -21.94 -27.20 -13.81
CA ALA A 522 -20.87 -26.46 -13.14
C ALA A 522 -21.32 -25.07 -12.67
N HIS A 523 -20.79 -24.64 -11.53
CA HIS A 523 -20.93 -23.29 -11.03
C HIS A 523 -19.83 -22.40 -11.57
N MET A 524 -20.22 -21.35 -12.29
CA MET A 524 -19.30 -20.29 -12.72
C MET A 524 -18.86 -19.44 -11.51
N LEU A 525 -17.82 -18.62 -11.67
CA LEU A 525 -17.44 -17.59 -10.69
C LEU A 525 -17.00 -16.30 -11.41
N LYS A 526 -17.97 -15.49 -11.84
CA LYS A 526 -17.70 -14.23 -12.58
C LYS A 526 -18.49 -13.04 -12.03
N GLU A 527 -19.73 -13.27 -11.61
CA GLU A 527 -20.65 -12.26 -11.09
C GLU A 527 -21.10 -12.57 -9.65
N ILE A 528 -21.78 -11.63 -9.00
CA ILE A 528 -22.31 -11.83 -7.63
C ILE A 528 -23.23 -13.04 -7.54
N ASN A 529 -24.14 -13.17 -8.52
CA ASN A 529 -25.14 -14.24 -8.52
C ASN A 529 -24.47 -15.61 -8.57
N ASP A 530 -23.31 -15.70 -9.22
CA ASP A 530 -22.50 -16.91 -9.25
C ASP A 530 -21.96 -17.25 -7.86
N ALA A 531 -21.35 -16.28 -7.17
CA ALA A 531 -20.85 -16.46 -5.81
C ALA A 531 -21.95 -16.83 -4.81
N ARG A 532 -23.15 -16.23 -4.94
CA ARG A 532 -24.33 -16.62 -4.12
C ARG A 532 -24.81 -18.04 -4.39
N ARG A 533 -24.81 -18.47 -5.66
CA ARG A 533 -25.15 -19.86 -6.04
C ARG A 533 -24.14 -20.84 -5.46
N ILE A 534 -22.84 -20.53 -5.51
CA ILE A 534 -21.79 -21.35 -4.89
C ILE A 534 -22.02 -21.47 -3.39
N ARG A 535 -22.22 -20.35 -2.68
CA ARG A 535 -22.49 -20.35 -1.23
C ARG A 535 -23.70 -21.19 -0.86
N SER A 536 -24.78 -21.07 -1.65
CA SER A 536 -26.00 -21.86 -1.45
C SER A 536 -25.76 -23.34 -1.69
N ALA A 537 -25.05 -23.69 -2.76
CA ALA A 537 -24.71 -25.08 -3.09
C ALA A 537 -23.81 -25.72 -2.02
N ILE A 538 -22.84 -24.97 -1.47
CA ILE A 538 -22.01 -25.44 -0.34
C ILE A 538 -22.92 -25.73 0.86
N SER A 539 -23.80 -24.80 1.25
CA SER A 539 -24.72 -25.04 2.36
C SER A 539 -25.62 -26.26 2.11
N ASP A 540 -26.19 -26.39 0.90
CA ASP A 540 -27.06 -27.51 0.53
C ASP A 540 -26.30 -28.85 0.57
N ALA A 541 -25.02 -28.86 0.18
CA ALA A 541 -24.17 -30.04 0.25
C ALA A 541 -23.96 -30.53 1.69
N PHE A 542 -23.64 -29.60 2.61
CA PHE A 542 -23.43 -29.93 4.03
C PHE A 542 -24.73 -30.37 4.73
N GLU A 543 -25.84 -29.69 4.49
CA GLU A 543 -27.15 -30.07 5.06
C GLU A 543 -27.64 -31.42 4.51
N SER A 544 -27.46 -31.66 3.21
CA SER A 544 -27.81 -32.95 2.58
C SER A 544 -26.94 -34.10 3.11
N ALA A 545 -25.66 -33.83 3.40
CA ALA A 545 -24.75 -34.80 4.01
C ALA A 545 -25.15 -35.18 5.44
N MET A 546 -25.84 -34.29 6.16
CA MET A 546 -26.31 -34.49 7.54
C MET A 546 -27.71 -35.10 7.66
N THR A 547 -28.43 -35.25 6.56
CA THR A 547 -29.80 -35.75 6.58
C THR A 547 -29.85 -37.17 7.20
N PRO A 548 -30.85 -37.47 8.06
CA PRO A 548 -31.01 -38.82 8.60
C PRO A 548 -31.11 -39.86 7.47
N LEU A 549 -30.54 -41.05 7.68
CA LEU A 549 -30.51 -42.18 6.72
C LEU A 549 -29.57 -42.00 5.51
N GLN A 550 -28.72 -40.96 5.48
CA GLN A 550 -27.72 -40.82 4.42
C GLN A 550 -26.66 -41.95 4.46
N THR A 551 -26.33 -42.53 3.31
CA THR A 551 -25.29 -43.58 3.22
C THR A 551 -23.90 -42.97 3.38
N VAL A 552 -22.92 -43.77 3.82
CA VAL A 552 -21.54 -43.29 3.99
C VAL A 552 -20.93 -42.84 2.67
N ASP A 553 -21.20 -43.57 1.59
CA ASP A 553 -20.66 -43.26 0.26
C ASP A 553 -21.27 -41.97 -0.31
N GLU A 554 -22.58 -41.79 -0.16
CA GLU A 554 -23.26 -40.58 -0.62
C GLU A 554 -22.85 -39.37 0.21
N ARG A 555 -22.70 -39.53 1.54
CA ARG A 555 -22.16 -38.49 2.40
C ARG A 555 -20.77 -38.05 1.95
N LYS A 556 -19.88 -39.00 1.66
CA LYS A 556 -18.54 -38.69 1.15
C LYS A 556 -18.62 -37.95 -0.18
N ARG A 557 -19.45 -38.40 -1.13
CA ARG A 557 -19.66 -37.75 -2.43
C ARG A 557 -20.16 -36.31 -2.29
N LEU A 558 -21.14 -36.09 -1.42
CA LEU A 558 -21.72 -34.76 -1.14
C LEU A 558 -20.69 -33.76 -0.57
N LEU A 559 -19.61 -34.26 0.02
CA LEU A 559 -18.54 -33.45 0.61
C LEU A 559 -17.28 -33.41 -0.28
N GLN A 560 -17.38 -33.81 -1.55
CA GLN A 560 -16.33 -33.62 -2.54
C GLN A 560 -16.61 -32.39 -3.40
N PHE A 561 -15.64 -31.48 -3.43
CA PHE A 561 -15.69 -30.22 -4.16
C PHE A 561 -14.58 -30.19 -5.20
N VAL A 562 -14.94 -29.95 -6.46
CA VAL A 562 -13.99 -29.88 -7.57
C VAL A 562 -13.87 -28.45 -8.07
N VAL A 563 -12.66 -27.90 -8.09
CA VAL A 563 -12.36 -26.59 -8.67
C VAL A 563 -11.57 -26.78 -9.95
N VAL A 564 -12.09 -26.28 -11.07
CA VAL A 564 -11.47 -26.40 -12.39
C VAL A 564 -10.77 -25.09 -12.75
N GLY A 565 -9.44 -25.15 -12.84
CA GLY A 565 -8.57 -24.02 -13.19
C GLY A 565 -7.62 -23.64 -12.05
N GLY A 566 -6.31 -23.76 -12.29
CA GLY A 566 -5.26 -23.34 -11.36
C GLY A 566 -4.80 -21.89 -11.52
N GLY A 567 -5.65 -21.00 -12.04
CA GLY A 567 -5.38 -19.56 -12.02
C GLY A 567 -5.68 -18.94 -10.64
N PRO A 568 -5.41 -17.63 -10.45
CA PRO A 568 -5.66 -16.95 -9.17
C PRO A 568 -7.07 -17.18 -8.62
N THR A 569 -8.11 -17.03 -9.46
CA THR A 569 -9.50 -17.24 -9.05
C THR A 569 -9.78 -18.65 -8.52
N GLY A 570 -9.27 -19.69 -9.19
CA GLY A 570 -9.46 -21.08 -8.77
C GLY A 570 -8.66 -21.44 -7.52
N VAL A 571 -7.43 -20.92 -7.41
CA VAL A 571 -6.61 -21.05 -6.20
C VAL A 571 -7.30 -20.38 -5.01
N GLU A 572 -7.77 -19.14 -5.16
CA GLU A 572 -8.41 -18.40 -4.08
C GLU A 572 -9.71 -19.04 -3.61
N ILE A 573 -10.58 -19.51 -4.52
CA ILE A 573 -11.83 -20.17 -4.09
C ILE A 573 -11.58 -21.53 -3.44
N ALA A 574 -10.59 -22.30 -3.90
CA ALA A 574 -10.22 -23.57 -3.26
C ALA A 574 -9.65 -23.34 -1.85
N ALA A 575 -8.80 -22.32 -1.70
CA ALA A 575 -8.23 -21.91 -0.42
C ALA A 575 -9.30 -21.39 0.56
N GLU A 576 -10.16 -20.48 0.11
CA GLU A 576 -11.26 -19.91 0.91
C GLU A 576 -12.26 -20.99 1.33
N LEU A 577 -12.51 -21.99 0.48
CA LEU A 577 -13.34 -23.15 0.82
C LEU A 577 -12.67 -24.03 1.88
N ALA A 578 -11.36 -24.28 1.77
CA ALA A 578 -10.62 -25.01 2.78
C ALA A 578 -10.66 -24.30 4.14
N ASP A 579 -10.48 -22.97 4.16
CA ASP A 579 -10.58 -22.19 5.39
C ASP A 579 -11.98 -22.25 6.00
N LEU A 580 -13.05 -22.12 5.19
CA LEU A 580 -14.43 -22.28 5.67
C LEU A 580 -14.64 -23.64 6.35
N VAL A 581 -14.10 -24.72 5.76
CA VAL A 581 -14.21 -26.08 6.31
C VAL A 581 -13.47 -26.21 7.63
N HIS A 582 -12.21 -25.76 7.67
CA HIS A 582 -11.32 -25.93 8.82
C HIS A 582 -11.64 -24.98 9.98
N GLU A 583 -12.01 -23.74 9.69
CA GLU A 583 -12.21 -22.68 10.69
C GLU A 583 -13.65 -22.60 11.20
N ASP A 584 -14.66 -22.95 10.38
CA ASP A 584 -16.07 -22.77 10.75
C ASP A 584 -16.85 -24.10 10.77
N LEU A 585 -16.96 -24.79 9.62
CA LEU A 585 -17.91 -25.90 9.45
C LEU A 585 -17.61 -27.09 10.37
N ARG A 586 -16.32 -27.37 10.65
CA ARG A 586 -15.92 -28.43 11.58
C ARG A 586 -16.56 -28.30 12.97
N TYR A 587 -16.84 -27.08 13.43
CA TYR A 587 -17.40 -26.84 14.76
C TYR A 587 -18.92 -27.04 14.81
N TYR A 588 -19.62 -26.70 13.72
CA TYR A 588 -21.09 -26.76 13.66
C TYR A 588 -21.62 -28.11 13.17
N TYR A 589 -20.79 -28.92 12.51
CA TYR A 589 -21.16 -30.23 11.97
C TYR A 589 -20.37 -31.38 12.64
N PRO A 590 -20.61 -31.67 13.94
CA PRO A 590 -19.78 -32.59 14.73
C PRO A 590 -19.83 -34.06 14.29
N ARG A 591 -20.82 -34.44 13.46
CA ARG A 591 -20.89 -35.78 12.83
C ARG A 591 -19.95 -35.92 11.63
N LEU A 592 -19.38 -34.82 11.14
CA LEU A 592 -18.36 -34.84 10.09
C LEU A 592 -16.99 -34.90 10.72
N CYS A 593 -16.19 -35.86 10.28
CA CYS A 593 -14.75 -35.75 10.43
C CYS A 593 -14.26 -34.68 9.45
N ALA A 594 -13.29 -33.86 9.84
CA ALA A 594 -12.67 -32.90 8.91
C ALA A 594 -12.11 -33.61 7.66
N ASP A 595 -11.70 -34.88 7.81
CA ASP A 595 -11.21 -35.74 6.74
C ASP A 595 -12.30 -36.25 5.77
N ASP A 596 -13.60 -36.04 6.08
CA ASP A 596 -14.69 -36.40 5.17
C ASP A 596 -14.82 -35.41 3.99
N VAL A 597 -14.30 -34.19 4.15
CA VAL A 597 -14.36 -33.15 3.11
C VAL A 597 -13.12 -33.22 2.22
N LYS A 598 -13.36 -33.33 0.91
CA LYS A 598 -12.29 -33.39 -0.10
C LYS A 598 -12.41 -32.25 -1.08
N ILE A 599 -11.35 -31.45 -1.20
CA ILE A 599 -11.26 -30.37 -2.19
C ILE A 599 -10.21 -30.76 -3.22
N THR A 600 -10.61 -30.85 -4.49
CA THR A 600 -9.71 -31.20 -5.60
C THR A 600 -9.65 -30.06 -6.60
N LEU A 601 -8.45 -29.51 -6.83
CA LEU A 601 -8.18 -28.51 -7.86
C LEU A 601 -7.57 -29.18 -9.09
N ILE A 602 -8.22 -29.03 -10.24
CA ILE A 602 -7.76 -29.58 -11.53
C ILE A 602 -7.15 -28.47 -12.38
N GLN A 603 -5.93 -28.70 -12.89
CA GLN A 603 -5.20 -27.77 -13.73
C GLN A 603 -4.63 -28.46 -14.98
N SER A 604 -4.81 -27.83 -16.14
CA SER A 604 -4.37 -28.41 -17.42
C SER A 604 -2.88 -28.29 -17.69
N LEU A 605 -2.21 -27.32 -17.05
CA LEU A 605 -0.76 -27.14 -17.11
C LEU A 605 -0.07 -27.93 -16.00
N ASP A 606 1.26 -27.95 -16.03
CA ASP A 606 2.11 -28.67 -15.07
C ASP A 606 2.12 -28.05 -13.67
N HIS A 607 1.79 -26.76 -13.55
CA HIS A 607 1.71 -26.03 -12.28
C HIS A 607 0.47 -25.12 -12.18
N ILE A 608 0.04 -24.85 -10.94
CA ILE A 608 -0.92 -23.76 -10.63
C ILE A 608 -0.20 -22.41 -10.61
N LEU A 609 -0.93 -21.31 -10.75
CA LEU A 609 -0.38 -19.94 -10.84
C LEU A 609 0.73 -19.79 -11.90
N SER A 610 0.61 -20.54 -13.00
CA SER A 610 1.61 -20.66 -14.07
C SER A 610 2.06 -19.37 -14.76
N ALA A 611 1.35 -18.24 -14.52
CA ALA A 611 1.73 -16.94 -15.05
C ALA A 611 2.86 -16.27 -14.25
N GLY A 612 3.09 -16.68 -12.99
CA GLY A 612 4.08 -16.09 -12.11
C GLY A 612 5.38 -16.89 -11.96
N ASP A 613 6.26 -16.45 -11.06
CA ASP A 613 7.51 -17.15 -10.71
C ASP A 613 7.18 -18.57 -10.21
N LYS A 614 7.90 -19.57 -10.75
CA LYS A 614 7.77 -20.98 -10.38
C LYS A 614 7.83 -21.22 -8.87
N LYS A 615 8.60 -20.42 -8.13
CA LYS A 615 8.67 -20.51 -6.66
C LYS A 615 7.32 -20.30 -5.98
N ILE A 616 6.47 -19.44 -6.54
CA ILE A 616 5.12 -19.18 -6.02
C ILE A 616 4.24 -20.40 -6.25
N SER A 617 4.28 -20.99 -7.44
CA SER A 617 3.57 -22.23 -7.75
C SER A 617 3.99 -23.36 -6.81
N GLU A 618 5.29 -23.62 -6.66
CA GLU A 618 5.82 -24.68 -5.80
C GLU A 618 5.47 -24.45 -4.32
N PHE A 619 5.51 -23.20 -3.86
CA PHE A 619 5.06 -22.85 -2.51
C PHE A 619 3.57 -23.14 -2.32
N THR A 620 2.74 -22.71 -3.27
CA THR A 620 1.28 -22.84 -3.19
C THR A 620 0.86 -24.31 -3.24
N GLU A 621 1.47 -25.13 -4.12
CA GLU A 621 1.21 -26.57 -4.20
C GLU A 621 1.58 -27.28 -2.88
N LYS A 622 2.75 -26.94 -2.29
CA LYS A 622 3.16 -27.47 -0.98
C LYS A 622 2.23 -27.02 0.15
N HIS A 623 1.75 -25.78 0.09
CA HIS A 623 0.80 -25.24 1.07
C HIS A 623 -0.56 -25.94 0.94
N PHE A 624 -1.08 -26.11 -0.27
CA PHE A 624 -2.35 -26.80 -0.54
C PHE A 624 -2.33 -28.25 -0.05
N HIS A 625 -1.23 -28.96 -0.24
CA HIS A 625 -1.07 -30.31 0.31
C HIS A 625 -1.17 -30.33 1.85
N ARG A 626 -0.73 -29.28 2.56
CA ARG A 626 -0.86 -29.18 4.02
C ARG A 626 -2.27 -28.85 4.47
N GLU A 627 -3.01 -28.08 3.66
CA GLU A 627 -4.41 -27.69 3.93
C GLU A 627 -5.44 -28.74 3.46
N ASN A 628 -4.98 -29.94 3.06
CA ASN A 628 -5.81 -31.04 2.54
C ASN A 628 -6.54 -30.71 1.23
N ILE A 629 -5.90 -29.91 0.36
CA ILE A 629 -6.36 -29.62 -1.00
C ILE A 629 -5.54 -30.46 -1.98
N GLU A 630 -6.22 -31.36 -2.72
CA GLU A 630 -5.58 -32.19 -3.75
C GLU A 630 -5.42 -31.39 -5.04
N VAL A 631 -4.19 -31.25 -5.54
CA VAL A 631 -3.91 -30.56 -6.81
C VAL A 631 -3.57 -31.59 -7.88
N ILE A 632 -4.40 -31.66 -8.93
CA ILE A 632 -4.21 -32.54 -10.08
C ILE A 632 -3.79 -31.69 -11.28
N THR A 633 -2.50 -31.65 -11.57
CA THR A 633 -1.93 -30.94 -12.72
C THR A 633 -1.91 -31.82 -13.97
N ASN A 634 -1.52 -31.23 -15.10
CA ASN A 634 -1.46 -31.88 -16.42
C ASN A 634 -2.77 -32.60 -16.80
N THR A 635 -3.92 -32.14 -16.32
CA THR A 635 -5.18 -32.86 -16.44
C THR A 635 -6.28 -31.94 -16.95
N ARG A 636 -7.04 -32.39 -17.95
CA ARG A 636 -8.12 -31.63 -18.57
C ARG A 636 -9.46 -32.27 -18.26
N VAL A 637 -10.45 -31.43 -17.92
CA VAL A 637 -11.85 -31.86 -17.83
C VAL A 637 -12.39 -32.09 -19.24
N LYS A 638 -13.08 -33.20 -19.44
CA LYS A 638 -13.69 -33.61 -20.72
C LYS A 638 -15.21 -33.54 -20.71
N GLU A 639 -15.82 -33.73 -19.55
CA GLU A 639 -17.26 -33.67 -19.35
C GLU A 639 -17.53 -33.37 -17.87
N VAL A 640 -18.56 -32.58 -17.59
CA VAL A 640 -19.07 -32.39 -16.22
C VAL A 640 -20.47 -32.99 -16.17
N LYS A 641 -20.69 -33.98 -15.31
CA LYS A 641 -22.02 -34.56 -15.08
C LYS A 641 -22.57 -34.05 -13.75
N GLN A 642 -23.82 -34.40 -13.45
CA GLN A 642 -24.49 -33.92 -12.23
C GLN A 642 -23.78 -34.31 -10.92
N GLN A 643 -23.08 -35.44 -10.89
CA GLN A 643 -22.48 -35.99 -9.67
C GLN A 643 -20.98 -36.33 -9.81
N GLU A 644 -20.37 -36.06 -10.96
CA GLU A 644 -18.98 -36.40 -11.25
C GLU A 644 -18.37 -35.50 -12.34
N VAL A 645 -17.05 -35.35 -12.31
CA VAL A 645 -16.26 -34.67 -13.34
C VAL A 645 -15.37 -35.70 -14.04
N VAL A 646 -15.50 -35.80 -15.35
CA VAL A 646 -14.69 -36.70 -16.18
C VAL A 646 -13.43 -35.96 -16.63
N VAL A 647 -12.27 -36.54 -16.35
CA VAL A 647 -10.96 -35.94 -16.61
C VAL A 647 -10.06 -36.86 -17.43
N GLN A 648 -9.12 -36.25 -18.15
CA GLN A 648 -8.08 -36.94 -18.90
C GLN A 648 -6.71 -36.32 -18.58
N SER A 649 -5.76 -37.12 -18.13
CA SER A 649 -4.38 -36.69 -17.94
C SER A 649 -3.64 -36.61 -19.27
N LYS A 650 -2.76 -35.62 -19.40
CA LYS A 650 -1.95 -35.38 -20.60
C LYS A 650 -1.06 -36.59 -20.88
N GLY A 651 -1.22 -37.19 -22.06
CA GLY A 651 -0.48 -38.38 -22.48
C GLY A 651 -1.11 -39.71 -22.08
N SER A 652 -2.30 -39.70 -21.46
CA SER A 652 -3.11 -40.91 -21.21
C SER A 652 -4.39 -40.86 -22.03
N ASP A 653 -4.79 -41.99 -22.61
CA ASP A 653 -6.09 -42.16 -23.27
C ASP A 653 -7.20 -42.58 -22.29
N GLU A 654 -6.84 -42.90 -21.04
CA GLU A 654 -7.79 -43.29 -20.00
C GLU A 654 -8.57 -42.07 -19.48
N LEU A 655 -9.90 -42.19 -19.50
CA LEU A 655 -10.81 -41.25 -18.84
C LEU A 655 -11.01 -41.68 -17.39
N ARG A 656 -10.84 -40.74 -16.46
CA ARG A 656 -11.08 -40.96 -15.03
C ARG A 656 -12.27 -40.12 -14.57
N SER A 657 -13.08 -40.69 -13.70
CA SER A 657 -14.20 -39.97 -13.09
C SER A 657 -13.87 -39.56 -11.66
N ILE A 658 -14.13 -38.31 -11.32
CA ILE A 658 -13.96 -37.75 -9.97
C ILE A 658 -15.36 -37.39 -9.46
N PRO A 659 -15.89 -38.10 -8.45
CA PRO A 659 -17.19 -37.76 -7.86
C PRO A 659 -17.15 -36.36 -7.24
N CYS A 660 -18.25 -35.62 -7.35
CA CYS A 660 -18.37 -34.31 -6.70
C CYS A 660 -19.82 -33.94 -6.42
N SER A 661 -20.02 -33.13 -5.39
CA SER A 661 -21.27 -32.42 -5.16
C SER A 661 -21.32 -31.12 -5.96
N ILE A 662 -20.18 -30.43 -6.02
CA ILE A 662 -20.05 -29.12 -6.65
C ILE A 662 -18.82 -29.13 -7.56
N ALA A 663 -19.01 -28.76 -8.82
CA ALA A 663 -17.93 -28.42 -9.74
C ALA A 663 -17.91 -26.90 -9.94
N ILE A 664 -16.83 -26.22 -9.55
CA ILE A 664 -16.63 -24.79 -9.73
C ILE A 664 -15.73 -24.57 -10.96
N TRP A 665 -16.24 -23.90 -11.97
CA TRP A 665 -15.53 -23.59 -13.20
C TRP A 665 -14.90 -22.19 -13.13
N ALA A 666 -13.59 -22.15 -12.85
CA ALA A 666 -12.81 -20.92 -12.63
C ALA A 666 -11.73 -20.71 -13.70
N THR A 667 -11.96 -21.22 -14.92
CA THR A 667 -11.00 -21.14 -16.03
C THR A 667 -11.65 -20.68 -17.33
N GLY A 668 -10.85 -20.02 -18.17
CA GLY A 668 -11.23 -19.64 -19.51
C GLY A 668 -12.13 -18.40 -19.57
N ILE A 669 -11.75 -17.47 -20.45
CA ILE A 669 -12.60 -16.35 -20.83
C ILE A 669 -12.79 -16.37 -22.35
N GLN A 670 -13.87 -15.77 -22.82
CA GLN A 670 -14.15 -15.57 -24.23
C GLN A 670 -14.82 -14.22 -24.48
N ALA A 671 -14.76 -13.77 -25.74
CA ALA A 671 -15.44 -12.57 -26.18
C ALA A 671 -16.96 -12.73 -26.08
N ARG A 672 -17.66 -11.68 -25.61
CA ARG A 672 -19.12 -11.64 -25.59
C ARG A 672 -19.69 -11.62 -27.02
N PRO A 673 -20.94 -12.10 -27.25
CA PRO A 673 -21.55 -12.10 -28.59
C PRO A 673 -21.56 -10.73 -29.29
N LEU A 674 -21.76 -9.65 -28.55
CA LEU A 674 -21.70 -8.28 -29.10
C LEU A 674 -20.34 -7.96 -29.75
N ILE A 675 -19.23 -8.44 -29.16
CA ILE A 675 -17.90 -8.24 -29.72
C ILE A 675 -17.76 -8.96 -31.06
N ASN A 676 -18.24 -10.20 -31.15
CA ASN A 676 -18.19 -10.95 -32.40
C ASN A 676 -18.97 -10.25 -33.52
N ARG A 677 -20.15 -9.69 -33.21
CA ARG A 677 -20.92 -8.87 -34.16
C ARG A 677 -20.18 -7.62 -34.60
N ILE A 678 -19.56 -6.87 -33.68
CA ILE A 678 -18.77 -5.69 -34.04
C ILE A 678 -17.61 -6.08 -34.98
N ARG A 679 -16.94 -7.20 -34.70
CA ARG A 679 -15.85 -7.72 -35.56
C ARG A 679 -16.35 -8.08 -36.96
N GLU A 680 -17.53 -8.70 -37.07
CA GLU A 680 -18.16 -9.01 -38.36
C GLU A 680 -18.54 -7.75 -39.15
N ILE A 681 -19.09 -6.73 -38.48
CA ILE A 681 -19.48 -5.45 -39.09
C ILE A 681 -18.27 -4.70 -39.66
N ILE A 682 -17.17 -4.66 -38.90
CA ILE A 682 -15.93 -4.00 -39.34
C ILE A 682 -15.24 -4.84 -40.43
N GLY A 683 -15.29 -6.16 -40.31
CA GLY A 683 -14.70 -7.12 -41.24
C GLY A 683 -13.63 -7.96 -40.56
N LEU A 684 -13.77 -9.28 -40.66
CA LEU A 684 -12.89 -10.26 -40.02
C LEU A 684 -11.46 -10.27 -40.55
N ASN A 685 -11.23 -9.71 -41.74
CA ASN A 685 -9.89 -9.53 -42.30
C ASN A 685 -9.05 -8.55 -41.49
N ILE A 686 -9.70 -7.51 -40.94
CA ILE A 686 -9.08 -6.51 -40.05
C ILE A 686 -9.16 -7.01 -38.61
N GLN A 687 -10.37 -7.39 -38.17
CA GLN A 687 -10.68 -7.83 -36.81
C GLN A 687 -10.47 -9.34 -36.62
N ASN A 688 -9.26 -9.81 -36.91
CA ASN A 688 -8.93 -11.23 -36.97
C ASN A 688 -8.74 -11.92 -35.61
N ASN A 689 -8.60 -11.15 -34.51
CA ASN A 689 -8.46 -11.70 -33.17
C ASN A 689 -9.80 -12.22 -32.63
N ARG A 690 -9.87 -13.50 -32.26
CA ARG A 690 -11.09 -14.11 -31.72
C ARG A 690 -11.39 -13.75 -30.26
N MET A 691 -10.39 -13.30 -29.51
CA MET A 691 -10.51 -13.05 -28.07
C MET A 691 -11.07 -11.67 -27.71
N GLY A 692 -11.05 -10.71 -28.65
CA GLY A 692 -11.50 -9.34 -28.42
C GLY A 692 -11.28 -8.45 -29.65
N LEU A 693 -11.72 -7.19 -29.57
CA LEU A 693 -11.48 -6.18 -30.61
C LEU A 693 -10.00 -5.81 -30.67
N LEU A 694 -9.44 -5.76 -31.87
CA LEU A 694 -8.11 -5.21 -32.12
C LEU A 694 -8.15 -3.69 -32.05
N THR A 695 -7.26 -3.13 -31.24
CA THR A 695 -7.07 -1.69 -31.08
C THR A 695 -5.67 -1.27 -31.48
N ASP A 696 -5.51 0.02 -31.80
CA ASP A 696 -4.21 0.64 -31.90
C ASP A 696 -3.61 0.99 -30.52
N HIS A 697 -2.44 1.61 -30.51
CA HIS A 697 -1.74 2.04 -29.29
C HIS A 697 -2.43 3.15 -28.52
N TYR A 698 -3.46 3.78 -29.09
CA TYR A 698 -4.31 4.78 -28.44
C TYR A 698 -5.66 4.19 -28.01
N LEU A 699 -5.80 2.86 -28.11
CA LEU A 699 -6.98 2.08 -27.75
C LEU A 699 -8.21 2.33 -28.64
N ARG A 700 -7.99 2.87 -29.84
CA ARG A 700 -9.02 3.02 -30.89
C ARG A 700 -9.19 1.70 -31.63
N VAL A 701 -10.43 1.32 -31.92
CA VAL A 701 -10.76 0.07 -32.63
C VAL A 701 -10.32 0.18 -34.09
N GLN A 702 -9.53 -0.79 -34.54
CA GLN A 702 -9.02 -0.82 -35.90
C GLN A 702 -10.12 -1.13 -36.93
N GLY A 703 -10.00 -0.54 -38.12
CA GLY A 703 -11.02 -0.65 -39.18
C GLY A 703 -12.16 0.37 -39.04
N VAL A 704 -12.08 1.27 -38.05
CA VAL A 704 -13.00 2.40 -37.88
C VAL A 704 -12.26 3.68 -38.26
N ASN A 705 -12.39 4.10 -39.53
CA ASN A 705 -11.56 5.15 -40.14
C ASN A 705 -11.65 6.52 -39.46
N ASP A 706 -12.76 6.81 -38.78
CA ASP A 706 -13.00 8.12 -38.18
C ASP A 706 -12.59 8.20 -36.70
N GLY A 707 -11.97 7.13 -36.17
CA GLY A 707 -11.45 7.07 -34.80
C GLY A 707 -12.51 7.15 -33.70
N SER A 708 -13.80 6.99 -34.02
CA SER A 708 -14.91 7.23 -33.07
C SER A 708 -15.14 6.11 -32.05
N VAL A 709 -14.48 4.96 -32.18
CA VAL A 709 -14.73 3.79 -31.32
C VAL A 709 -13.46 3.39 -30.58
N TYR A 710 -13.56 3.24 -29.27
CA TYR A 710 -12.52 2.78 -28.36
C TYR A 710 -12.96 1.47 -27.70
N ALA A 711 -12.01 0.58 -27.39
CA ALA A 711 -12.31 -0.66 -26.67
C ALA A 711 -11.26 -0.96 -25.60
N LEU A 712 -11.70 -1.38 -24.41
CA LEU A 712 -10.86 -1.53 -23.23
C LEU A 712 -11.15 -2.82 -22.45
N GLY A 713 -10.19 -3.24 -21.64
CA GLY A 713 -10.23 -4.41 -20.78
C GLY A 713 -10.35 -5.71 -21.56
N ASP A 714 -10.92 -6.74 -20.94
CA ASP A 714 -10.97 -8.10 -21.50
C ASP A 714 -11.69 -8.23 -22.86
N CYS A 715 -12.38 -7.19 -23.34
CA CYS A 715 -13.04 -7.19 -24.65
C CYS A 715 -12.17 -6.65 -25.79
N ALA A 716 -10.94 -6.23 -25.49
CA ALA A 716 -10.01 -5.62 -26.43
C ALA A 716 -8.61 -6.21 -26.32
N THR A 717 -7.80 -6.02 -27.35
CA THR A 717 -6.36 -6.26 -27.31
C THR A 717 -5.64 -5.29 -28.23
N ILE A 718 -4.49 -4.81 -27.79
CA ILE A 718 -3.66 -3.89 -28.56
C ILE A 718 -2.88 -4.68 -29.60
N GLN A 719 -2.99 -4.28 -30.87
CA GLN A 719 -2.12 -4.82 -31.90
C GLN A 719 -0.72 -4.24 -31.71
N GLN A 720 0.22 -5.09 -31.28
CA GLN A 720 1.64 -4.71 -31.26
C GLN A 720 2.20 -4.74 -32.69
N PRO A 721 2.97 -3.72 -33.10
CA PRO A 721 3.54 -3.63 -34.42
C PRO A 721 4.66 -4.67 -34.49
N LYS A 722 4.66 -5.46 -35.54
CA LYS A 722 5.72 -6.44 -35.75
C LYS A 722 6.94 -5.72 -36.29
N LEU A 723 8.11 -6.06 -35.76
CA LEU A 723 9.39 -5.58 -36.25
C LEU A 723 9.59 -5.97 -37.72
N ILE A 724 9.09 -7.15 -38.11
CA ILE A 724 9.21 -7.69 -39.47
C ILE A 724 8.55 -6.79 -40.52
N ASP A 725 7.44 -6.14 -40.17
CA ASP A 725 6.67 -5.31 -41.09
C ASP A 725 7.41 -3.99 -41.39
N GLN A 726 8.37 -3.61 -40.54
CA GLN A 726 9.18 -2.39 -40.67
C GLN A 726 10.69 -2.67 -40.84
N ILE A 727 11.07 -3.90 -41.18
CA ILE A 727 12.48 -4.32 -41.18
C ILE A 727 13.36 -3.45 -42.08
N GLU A 728 12.89 -3.08 -43.26
CA GLU A 728 13.66 -2.26 -44.22
C GLU A 728 13.91 -0.85 -43.66
N VAL A 729 12.92 -0.26 -42.99
CA VAL A 729 13.02 1.05 -42.35
C VAL A 729 14.00 0.98 -41.17
N LEU A 730 13.81 -0.01 -40.29
CA LEU A 730 14.67 -0.23 -39.12
C LEU A 730 16.12 -0.50 -39.52
N PHE A 731 16.34 -1.27 -40.58
CA PHE A 731 17.67 -1.57 -41.10
C PHE A 731 18.34 -0.32 -41.66
N THR A 732 17.61 0.45 -42.49
CA THR A 732 18.14 1.67 -43.11
C THR A 732 18.49 2.73 -42.08
N GLU A 733 17.66 2.89 -41.04
CA GLU A 733 17.93 3.81 -39.92
C GLU A 733 19.15 3.37 -39.08
N ALA A 734 19.35 2.05 -38.92
CA ALA A 734 20.46 1.51 -38.15
C ALA A 734 21.80 1.47 -38.92
N ASP A 735 21.77 1.29 -40.24
CA ASP A 735 22.96 1.25 -41.10
C ASP A 735 23.48 2.65 -41.42
N THR A 736 23.91 3.37 -40.38
CA THR A 736 24.49 4.71 -40.49
C THR A 736 25.77 4.77 -41.35
N GLU A 737 26.39 3.62 -41.62
CA GLU A 737 27.64 3.51 -42.39
C GLU A 737 27.38 3.07 -43.85
N HIS A 738 26.11 2.84 -44.22
CA HIS A 738 25.66 2.44 -45.57
C HIS A 738 26.45 1.25 -46.15
N ARG A 739 26.83 0.29 -45.32
CA ARG A 739 27.60 -0.89 -45.74
C ARG A 739 26.74 -2.08 -46.15
N GLY A 740 25.42 -1.97 -46.02
CA GLY A 740 24.49 -3.06 -46.28
C GLY A 740 24.55 -4.16 -45.21
N ALA A 741 25.17 -3.88 -44.05
CA ALA A 741 25.23 -4.80 -42.91
C ALA A 741 25.48 -4.05 -41.58
N LEU A 742 24.81 -4.48 -40.51
CA LEU A 742 24.89 -3.87 -39.18
C LEU A 742 26.00 -4.52 -38.35
N ASN A 743 26.89 -3.72 -37.76
CA ASN A 743 27.83 -4.20 -36.74
C ASN A 743 27.16 -4.28 -35.35
N LEU A 744 27.86 -4.87 -34.37
CA LEU A 744 27.33 -5.05 -33.00
C LEU A 744 26.88 -3.72 -32.36
N ARG A 745 27.61 -2.62 -32.58
CA ARG A 745 27.27 -1.30 -32.01
C ARG A 745 25.99 -0.73 -32.63
N GLN A 746 25.85 -0.84 -33.95
CA GLN A 746 24.65 -0.41 -34.67
C GLN A 746 23.42 -1.23 -34.23
N PHE A 747 23.58 -2.56 -34.08
CA PHE A 747 22.51 -3.41 -33.57
C PHE A 747 22.15 -3.09 -32.11
N GLN A 748 23.13 -2.85 -31.24
CA GLN A 748 22.90 -2.37 -29.87
C GLN A 748 22.14 -1.05 -29.84
N LYS A 749 22.52 -0.10 -30.69
CA LYS A 749 21.85 1.20 -30.80
C LYS A 749 20.42 1.05 -31.28
N LEU A 750 20.17 0.26 -32.33
CA LEU A 750 18.84 -0.06 -32.83
C LEU A 750 17.95 -0.62 -31.70
N VAL A 751 18.45 -1.60 -30.94
CA VAL A 751 17.73 -2.18 -29.80
C VAL A 751 17.44 -1.11 -28.75
N GLN A 752 18.42 -0.30 -28.35
CA GLN A 752 18.25 0.72 -27.30
C GLN A 752 17.29 1.85 -27.69
N GLU A 753 17.31 2.31 -28.94
CA GLU A 753 16.47 3.41 -29.40
C GLU A 753 15.03 2.94 -29.66
N LYS A 754 14.87 1.77 -30.29
CA LYS A 754 13.56 1.27 -30.74
C LYS A 754 12.84 0.40 -29.72
N ILE A 755 13.46 0.02 -28.60
CA ILE A 755 12.77 -0.73 -27.51
C ILE A 755 11.52 -0.02 -26.99
N THR A 756 11.51 1.31 -27.11
CA THR A 756 10.42 2.20 -26.71
C THR A 756 9.20 2.02 -27.61
N ASP A 757 9.42 1.77 -28.90
CA ASP A 757 8.37 1.63 -29.92
C ASP A 757 8.02 0.16 -30.16
N PHE A 758 8.99 -0.74 -29.96
CA PHE A 758 8.89 -2.19 -30.10
C PHE A 758 9.34 -2.88 -28.81
N PRO A 759 8.47 -2.99 -27.80
CA PRO A 759 8.80 -3.57 -26.50
C PRO A 759 9.38 -4.99 -26.58
N GLN A 760 9.03 -5.76 -27.62
CA GLN A 760 9.57 -7.10 -27.85
C GLN A 760 11.09 -7.12 -28.05
N LEU A 761 11.75 -5.99 -28.34
CA LEU A 761 13.21 -5.86 -28.37
C LEU A 761 13.85 -5.99 -26.98
N GLU A 762 13.08 -5.87 -25.89
CA GLU A 762 13.56 -6.01 -24.51
C GLU A 762 14.20 -7.38 -24.26
N MET A 763 13.79 -8.42 -25.00
CA MET A 763 14.41 -9.74 -24.90
C MET A 763 15.91 -9.74 -25.23
N PHE A 764 16.36 -8.76 -26.01
CA PHE A 764 17.77 -8.60 -26.35
C PHE A 764 18.50 -7.70 -25.35
N SER A 765 17.81 -6.83 -24.61
CA SER A 765 18.43 -5.79 -23.77
C SER A 765 19.48 -6.32 -22.78
N GLN A 766 19.25 -7.48 -22.17
CA GLN A 766 20.18 -8.11 -21.21
C GLN A 766 21.27 -8.96 -21.87
N SER A 767 21.15 -9.27 -23.17
CA SER A 767 22.06 -10.19 -23.87
C SER A 767 22.23 -9.87 -25.36
N VAL A 768 22.32 -8.59 -25.72
CA VAL A 768 22.38 -8.13 -27.13
C VAL A 768 23.56 -8.77 -27.87
N GLU A 769 24.71 -8.84 -27.22
CA GLU A 769 25.93 -9.44 -27.78
C GLU A 769 25.75 -10.94 -28.05
N LYS A 770 25.12 -11.67 -27.12
CA LYS A 770 24.82 -13.09 -27.30
C LYS A 770 23.86 -13.31 -28.46
N ALA A 771 22.81 -12.50 -28.56
CA ALA A 771 21.85 -12.56 -29.66
C ALA A 771 22.48 -12.24 -31.02
N PHE A 772 23.42 -11.30 -31.06
CA PHE A 772 24.22 -10.97 -32.24
C PHE A 772 25.09 -12.15 -32.67
N ILE A 773 25.85 -12.74 -31.74
CA ILE A 773 26.73 -13.88 -32.00
C ILE A 773 25.94 -15.13 -32.44
N GLU A 774 24.80 -15.41 -31.81
CA GLU A 774 23.94 -16.55 -32.20
C GLU A 774 23.36 -16.41 -33.62
N ALA A 775 23.24 -15.18 -34.11
CA ALA A 775 22.69 -14.89 -35.42
C ALA A 775 23.75 -14.78 -36.52
N ASP A 776 24.94 -14.29 -36.19
CA ASP A 776 26.11 -14.27 -37.07
C ASP A 776 26.79 -15.65 -37.14
N LYS A 777 26.06 -16.63 -37.70
CA LYS A 777 26.54 -18.02 -37.84
C LYS A 777 27.84 -18.12 -38.65
N GLU A 778 28.04 -17.18 -39.57
CA GLU A 778 29.20 -17.11 -40.47
C GLU A 778 30.40 -16.43 -39.81
N LYS A 779 30.26 -15.89 -38.59
CA LYS A 779 31.28 -15.11 -37.86
C LYS A 779 31.84 -13.95 -38.67
N SER A 780 30.99 -13.35 -39.49
CA SER A 780 31.30 -12.22 -40.36
C SER A 780 31.52 -10.91 -39.60
N GLY A 781 31.06 -10.82 -38.34
CA GLY A 781 31.04 -9.61 -37.54
C GLY A 781 29.90 -8.65 -37.90
N HIS A 782 28.99 -9.06 -38.79
CA HIS A 782 27.95 -8.20 -39.36
C HIS A 782 26.61 -8.93 -39.52
N LEU A 783 25.50 -8.19 -39.42
CA LEU A 783 24.15 -8.68 -39.68
C LEU A 783 23.60 -8.08 -40.98
N THR A 784 23.34 -8.92 -41.97
CA THR A 784 22.61 -8.54 -43.18
C THR A 784 21.11 -8.43 -42.88
N VAL A 785 20.32 -7.87 -43.81
CA VAL A 785 18.85 -7.83 -43.68
C VAL A 785 18.27 -9.22 -43.42
N ALA A 786 18.80 -10.26 -44.07
CA ALA A 786 18.33 -11.63 -43.91
C ALA A 786 18.62 -12.22 -42.51
N THR A 787 19.79 -11.94 -41.93
CA THR A 787 20.10 -12.41 -40.57
C THR A 787 19.38 -11.58 -39.52
N LEU A 788 19.29 -10.26 -39.71
CA LEU A 788 18.46 -9.39 -38.87
C LEU A 788 17.00 -9.87 -38.87
N ARG A 789 16.46 -10.25 -40.04
CA ARG A 789 15.11 -10.82 -40.18
C ARG A 789 14.89 -12.01 -39.25
N SER A 790 15.81 -12.98 -39.28
CA SER A 790 15.75 -14.18 -38.44
C SER A 790 15.75 -13.84 -36.94
N ILE A 791 16.48 -12.81 -36.52
CA ILE A 791 16.52 -12.36 -35.12
C ILE A 791 15.20 -11.67 -34.74
N LEU A 792 14.75 -10.70 -35.54
CA LEU A 792 13.55 -9.91 -35.24
C LEU A 792 12.28 -10.79 -35.30
N GLU A 793 12.22 -11.79 -36.19
CA GLU A 793 11.13 -12.78 -36.21
C GLU A 793 11.05 -13.58 -34.90
N LYS A 794 12.20 -13.90 -34.26
CA LYS A 794 12.20 -14.55 -32.95
C LYS A 794 11.64 -13.62 -31.87
N ALA A 795 11.88 -12.31 -31.97
CA ALA A 795 11.31 -11.33 -31.06
C ALA A 795 9.81 -11.17 -31.27
N ASP A 796 9.36 -11.04 -32.53
CA ASP A 796 7.93 -10.94 -32.85
C ASP A 796 7.15 -12.20 -32.42
N LYS A 797 7.76 -13.39 -32.50
CA LYS A 797 7.16 -14.64 -31.97
C LYS A 797 6.93 -14.63 -30.45
N LYS A 798 7.61 -13.75 -29.71
CA LYS A 798 7.43 -13.60 -28.26
C LYS A 798 6.44 -12.50 -27.87
N ILE A 799 5.91 -11.76 -28.85
CA ILE A 799 4.83 -10.80 -28.61
C ILE A 799 3.68 -11.51 -27.90
N ARG A 800 3.32 -11.01 -26.73
CA ARG A 800 2.15 -11.47 -25.97
C ARG A 800 1.17 -10.32 -25.87
N ALA A 801 -0.11 -10.63 -26.07
CA ALA A 801 -1.17 -9.72 -25.71
C ALA A 801 -1.10 -9.40 -24.21
N LEU A 802 -1.55 -8.20 -23.84
CA LEU A 802 -1.70 -7.85 -22.42
C LEU A 802 -2.64 -8.84 -21.73
N PRO A 803 -2.36 -9.22 -20.47
CA PRO A 803 -3.19 -10.18 -19.76
C PRO A 803 -4.54 -9.54 -19.40
N ALA A 804 -5.62 -10.31 -19.57
CA ALA A 804 -6.98 -9.90 -19.21
C ALA A 804 -7.12 -9.77 -17.69
N THR A 805 -6.82 -8.58 -17.17
CA THR A 805 -6.74 -8.29 -15.73
C THR A 805 -7.39 -6.95 -15.41
N ALA A 806 -7.89 -6.85 -14.18
CA ALA A 806 -8.41 -5.59 -13.63
C ALA A 806 -7.38 -4.44 -13.69
N GLN A 807 -6.09 -4.76 -13.50
CA GLN A 807 -5.00 -3.78 -13.53
C GLN A 807 -4.81 -3.18 -14.93
N VAL A 808 -4.82 -4.01 -15.98
CA VAL A 808 -4.75 -3.54 -17.38
C VAL A 808 -5.97 -2.67 -17.70
N ALA A 809 -7.18 -3.20 -17.45
CA ALA A 809 -8.42 -2.48 -17.74
C ALA A 809 -8.51 -1.13 -17.00
N HIS A 810 -8.02 -1.06 -15.76
CA HIS A 810 -8.01 0.17 -14.98
C HIS A 810 -7.13 1.24 -15.63
N GLN A 811 -5.88 0.88 -15.97
CA GLN A 811 -4.93 1.79 -16.60
C GLN A 811 -5.42 2.24 -17.99
N GLU A 812 -6.02 1.33 -18.76
CA GLU A 812 -6.63 1.65 -20.06
C GLU A 812 -7.76 2.67 -19.93
N GLY A 813 -8.67 2.48 -18.97
CA GLY A 813 -9.78 3.40 -18.71
C GLY A 813 -9.33 4.79 -18.29
N GLU A 814 -8.35 4.87 -17.38
CA GLU A 814 -7.74 6.13 -16.95
C GLU A 814 -7.02 6.83 -18.10
N TYR A 815 -6.25 6.08 -18.89
CA TYR A 815 -5.54 6.59 -20.07
C TYR A 815 -6.49 7.23 -21.09
N VAL A 816 -7.56 6.53 -21.52
CA VAL A 816 -8.48 7.07 -22.53
C VAL A 816 -9.22 8.30 -22.01
N ALA A 817 -9.57 8.35 -20.73
CA ALA A 817 -10.19 9.55 -20.15
C ALA A 817 -9.23 10.74 -20.20
N HIS A 818 -7.97 10.56 -19.80
CA HIS A 818 -6.96 11.62 -19.89
C HIS A 818 -6.66 12.03 -21.32
N LEU A 819 -6.58 11.05 -22.23
CA LEU A 819 -6.42 11.29 -23.65
C LEU A 819 -7.53 12.22 -24.15
N LEU A 820 -8.81 11.83 -24.02
CA LEU A 820 -9.95 12.65 -24.47
C LEU A 820 -10.08 14.01 -23.76
N ASN A 821 -9.55 14.13 -22.54
CA ASN A 821 -9.55 15.41 -21.82
C ASN A 821 -8.49 16.40 -22.33
N GLN A 822 -7.36 15.93 -22.86
CA GLN A 822 -6.27 16.78 -23.36
C GLN A 822 -6.53 17.33 -24.77
N THR A 823 -7.70 17.01 -25.29
CA THR A 823 -7.95 16.80 -26.69
C THR A 823 -9.10 17.73 -27.06
N THR A 824 -8.89 18.62 -28.04
CA THR A 824 -9.85 19.67 -28.44
C THR A 824 -10.77 19.23 -29.57
N ASN A 825 -10.29 18.33 -30.43
CA ASN A 825 -11.08 17.70 -31.49
C ASN A 825 -11.55 16.31 -31.05
N LEU A 826 -12.71 15.86 -31.54
CA LEU A 826 -13.16 14.47 -31.33
C LEU A 826 -12.30 13.45 -32.10
N GLN A 827 -11.47 13.94 -33.01
CA GLN A 827 -10.66 13.19 -33.97
C GLN A 827 -9.27 13.81 -33.99
N PHE A 828 -8.25 13.07 -33.54
CA PHE A 828 -6.85 13.49 -33.68
C PHE A 828 -6.32 12.93 -34.99
N ASN A 829 -6.02 13.81 -35.94
CA ASN A 829 -5.35 13.48 -37.19
C ASN A 829 -3.90 13.04 -36.90
N ASP A 830 -3.27 12.31 -37.83
CA ASP A 830 -1.89 11.81 -37.68
C ASP A 830 -0.86 12.91 -37.30
N HIS A 831 -1.13 14.18 -37.62
CA HIS A 831 -0.31 15.33 -37.21
C HIS A 831 -0.41 15.71 -35.72
N GLU A 832 -1.56 15.50 -35.06
CA GLU A 832 -1.71 15.75 -33.61
C GLU A 832 -1.19 14.56 -32.77
N GLN A 833 -0.95 13.39 -33.39
CA GLN A 833 -0.39 12.21 -32.72
C GLN A 833 1.05 12.45 -32.21
N HIS A 834 1.82 13.35 -32.83
CA HIS A 834 3.23 13.59 -32.44
C HIS A 834 3.43 14.07 -31.00
N ASN A 835 2.41 14.68 -30.37
CA ASN A 835 2.49 15.12 -28.97
C ASN A 835 1.80 14.18 -27.98
N LEU A 836 1.05 13.16 -28.45
CA LEU A 836 0.27 12.26 -27.61
C LEU A 836 1.02 10.94 -27.38
N GLN A 837 1.25 10.61 -26.12
CA GLN A 837 1.95 9.39 -25.74
C GLN A 837 1.03 8.16 -25.92
N PRO A 838 1.53 7.06 -26.52
CA PRO A 838 0.77 5.81 -26.64
C PRO A 838 0.53 5.16 -25.28
N PHE A 839 -0.51 4.33 -25.19
CA PHE A 839 -0.78 3.54 -23.99
C PHE A 839 0.37 2.58 -23.71
N ARG A 840 0.85 2.60 -22.45
CA ARG A 840 1.87 1.68 -21.97
C ARG A 840 1.45 1.09 -20.64
N TYR A 841 1.19 -0.21 -20.67
CA TYR A 841 0.88 -0.96 -19.46
C TYR A 841 2.07 -0.98 -18.50
N LYS A 842 1.80 -0.59 -17.25
CA LYS A 842 2.75 -0.72 -16.14
C LYS A 842 2.33 -1.87 -15.25
N HIS A 843 3.03 -3.00 -15.37
CA HIS A 843 2.80 -4.12 -14.46
C HIS A 843 3.21 -3.74 -13.03
N MET A 844 2.29 -3.91 -12.07
CA MET A 844 2.53 -3.60 -10.66
C MET A 844 2.78 -4.86 -9.81
N GLY A 845 2.76 -6.04 -10.42
CA GLY A 845 2.79 -7.34 -9.74
C GLY A 845 1.42 -8.00 -9.70
N SER A 846 1.38 -9.22 -9.15
CA SER A 846 0.17 -10.01 -8.94
C SER A 846 0.09 -10.49 -7.48
N LEU A 847 -1.13 -10.64 -6.97
CA LEU A 847 -1.40 -11.10 -5.61
C LEU A 847 -2.40 -12.26 -5.66
N THR A 848 -2.20 -13.26 -4.82
CA THR A 848 -3.12 -14.40 -4.72
C THR A 848 -3.18 -14.87 -3.27
N TYR A 849 -4.39 -14.96 -2.73
CA TYR A 849 -4.62 -15.61 -1.44
C TYR A 849 -4.51 -17.13 -1.57
N VAL A 850 -3.86 -17.80 -0.61
CA VAL A 850 -3.60 -19.25 -0.69
C VAL A 850 -4.11 -20.04 0.52
N GLY A 851 -4.91 -19.44 1.40
CA GLY A 851 -5.50 -20.12 2.55
C GLY A 851 -4.58 -20.13 3.78
N GLY A 852 -5.10 -20.54 4.94
CA GLY A 852 -4.32 -20.66 6.18
C GLY A 852 -3.71 -19.33 6.67
N ASN A 853 -4.39 -18.22 6.37
CA ASN A 853 -3.89 -16.84 6.56
C ASN A 853 -2.57 -16.55 5.83
N ALA A 854 -2.31 -17.20 4.69
CA ALA A 854 -1.15 -16.96 3.83
C ALA A 854 -1.57 -16.41 2.46
N ALA A 855 -0.65 -15.68 1.83
CA ALA A 855 -0.79 -15.21 0.45
C ALA A 855 0.55 -15.34 -0.28
N ALA A 856 0.49 -15.25 -1.60
CA ALA A 856 1.64 -15.12 -2.47
C ALA A 856 1.55 -13.83 -3.30
N ILE A 857 2.69 -13.19 -3.50
CA ILE A 857 2.82 -11.99 -4.31
C ILE A 857 3.98 -12.19 -5.28
N ASP A 858 3.72 -11.87 -6.55
CA ASP A 858 4.72 -11.86 -7.60
C ASP A 858 4.99 -10.43 -8.08
N PHE A 859 6.26 -10.03 -8.10
CA PHE A 859 6.72 -8.79 -8.71
C PHE A 859 7.61 -9.04 -9.93
N THR A 860 7.72 -10.28 -10.41
CA THR A 860 8.45 -10.60 -11.64
C THR A 860 7.97 -9.67 -12.77
N ASP A 861 8.90 -8.96 -13.39
CA ASP A 861 8.67 -7.96 -14.45
C ASP A 861 7.95 -6.65 -14.04
N SER A 862 7.70 -6.43 -12.74
CA SER A 862 7.17 -5.16 -12.21
C SER A 862 8.23 -4.06 -12.14
N LYS A 863 7.92 -2.83 -12.55
CA LYS A 863 8.81 -1.65 -12.33
C LYS A 863 8.65 -1.06 -10.91
N SER A 864 8.15 -1.86 -9.97
CA SER A 864 7.93 -1.45 -8.57
C SER A 864 9.24 -1.20 -7.84
N VAL A 865 9.19 -0.31 -6.84
CA VAL A 865 10.29 -0.04 -5.90
C VAL A 865 10.78 -1.34 -5.24
N LEU A 866 9.93 -2.35 -5.10
CA LEU A 866 10.29 -3.66 -4.54
C LEU A 866 11.25 -4.47 -5.42
N ASN A 867 11.16 -4.36 -6.76
CA ASN A 867 12.12 -4.98 -7.67
C ASN A 867 13.50 -4.31 -7.62
N MET A 868 13.57 -3.04 -7.18
CA MET A 868 14.85 -2.36 -6.89
C MET A 868 15.62 -3.05 -5.76
N PHE A 869 14.92 -3.71 -4.83
CA PHE A 869 15.52 -4.52 -3.76
C PHE A 869 15.80 -5.99 -4.17
N LYS A 870 15.72 -6.32 -5.47
CA LYS A 870 15.87 -7.70 -6.00
C LYS A 870 14.87 -8.72 -5.42
N LEU A 871 13.76 -8.26 -4.86
CA LEU A 871 12.69 -9.11 -4.32
C LEU A 871 11.71 -9.46 -5.45
N LYS A 872 11.89 -10.63 -6.07
CA LYS A 872 11.06 -11.10 -7.19
C LYS A 872 9.69 -11.64 -6.75
N SER A 873 9.65 -12.42 -5.68
CA SER A 873 8.45 -13.10 -5.18
C SER A 873 8.46 -13.20 -3.67
N LEU A 874 7.30 -13.07 -3.02
CA LEU A 874 7.12 -13.24 -1.58
C LEU A 874 5.92 -14.15 -1.31
N SER A 875 6.01 -14.99 -0.28
CA SER A 875 4.88 -15.81 0.17
C SER A 875 4.86 -16.02 1.68
N GLY A 876 3.69 -16.34 2.21
CA GLY A 876 3.49 -16.70 3.62
C GLY A 876 2.50 -15.80 4.37
N ARG A 877 2.49 -15.91 5.70
CA ARG A 877 1.49 -15.23 6.55
C ARG A 877 1.66 -13.72 6.64
N SER A 878 2.90 -13.22 6.66
CA SER A 878 3.17 -11.77 6.61
C SER A 878 2.66 -11.15 5.31
N VAL A 879 2.73 -11.91 4.22
CA VAL A 879 2.26 -11.52 2.88
C VAL A 879 0.74 -11.41 2.83
N ALA A 880 0.00 -12.21 3.62
CA ALA A 880 -1.46 -12.06 3.72
C ALA A 880 -1.89 -10.70 4.26
N TYR A 881 -1.12 -10.08 5.16
CA TYR A 881 -1.39 -8.71 5.61
C TYR A 881 -1.14 -7.68 4.51
N LEU A 882 -0.14 -7.91 3.64
CA LEU A 882 0.08 -7.07 2.45
C LEU A 882 -1.08 -7.22 1.46
N TRP A 883 -1.55 -8.44 1.22
CA TRP A 883 -2.74 -8.72 0.41
C TRP A 883 -3.97 -7.96 0.96
N LYS A 884 -4.24 -8.05 2.28
CA LYS A 884 -5.35 -7.32 2.93
C LYS A 884 -5.17 -5.80 2.80
N SER A 885 -3.96 -5.28 3.03
CA SER A 885 -3.66 -3.85 2.92
C SER A 885 -3.87 -3.32 1.49
N TYR A 886 -3.42 -4.07 0.49
CA TYR A 886 -3.58 -3.72 -0.91
C TYR A 886 -5.06 -3.66 -1.29
N TYR A 887 -5.81 -4.74 -1.06
CA TYR A 887 -7.24 -4.77 -1.41
C TYR A 887 -8.06 -3.74 -0.64
N PHE A 888 -7.73 -3.48 0.62
CA PHE A 888 -8.34 -2.38 1.38
C PHE A 888 -8.09 -1.02 0.72
N THR A 889 -6.89 -0.78 0.21
CA THR A 889 -6.52 0.47 -0.46
C THR A 889 -7.28 0.63 -1.79
N GLU A 890 -7.39 -0.44 -2.56
CA GLU A 890 -8.05 -0.49 -3.87
C GLU A 890 -9.58 -0.41 -3.82
N MET A 891 -10.21 -0.58 -2.65
CA MET A 891 -11.65 -0.39 -2.52
C MET A 891 -12.10 1.02 -2.96
N PHE A 892 -13.19 1.08 -3.75
CA PHE A 892 -13.59 2.27 -4.51
C PHE A 892 -14.12 3.43 -3.67
N THR A 893 -14.72 3.17 -2.51
CA THR A 893 -15.38 4.17 -1.68
C THR A 893 -15.10 3.96 -0.21
N GLY A 894 -15.25 5.02 0.59
CA GLY A 894 -15.18 4.88 2.05
C GLY A 894 -16.21 3.89 2.60
N ARG A 895 -17.39 3.77 1.96
CA ARG A 895 -18.42 2.80 2.31
C ARG A 895 -17.90 1.37 2.20
N THR A 896 -17.37 0.98 1.04
CA THR A 896 -16.90 -0.39 0.81
C THR A 896 -15.65 -0.71 1.65
N LYS A 897 -14.77 0.27 1.88
CA LYS A 897 -13.65 0.16 2.84
C LYS A 897 -14.12 -0.15 4.27
N THR A 898 -15.10 0.61 4.75
CA THR A 898 -15.67 0.39 6.08
C THR A 898 -16.31 -0.99 6.19
N LEU A 899 -17.12 -1.39 5.21
CA LEU A 899 -17.74 -2.72 5.20
C LEU A 899 -16.70 -3.85 5.17
N LEU A 900 -15.62 -3.70 4.39
CA LEU A 900 -14.55 -4.71 4.32
C LEU A 900 -13.84 -4.91 5.66
N ILE A 901 -13.53 -3.81 6.36
CA ILE A 901 -12.97 -3.90 7.72
C ILE A 901 -13.95 -4.61 8.65
N PHE A 902 -15.24 -4.26 8.60
CA PHE A 902 -16.24 -4.89 9.44
C PHE A 902 -16.40 -6.38 9.13
N ASP A 903 -16.38 -6.79 7.86
CA ASP A 903 -16.46 -8.19 7.47
C ASP A 903 -15.26 -8.97 8.00
N TRP A 904 -14.04 -8.46 7.85
CA TRP A 904 -12.83 -9.11 8.39
C TRP A 904 -12.83 -9.17 9.91
N ILE A 905 -13.25 -8.11 10.60
CA ILE A 905 -13.39 -8.11 12.07
C ILE A 905 -14.46 -9.12 12.50
N ARG A 906 -15.61 -9.13 11.83
CA ARG A 906 -16.71 -10.06 12.09
C ARG A 906 -16.23 -11.49 11.93
N VAL A 907 -15.59 -11.83 10.81
CA VAL A 907 -15.08 -13.19 10.56
C VAL A 907 -14.04 -13.58 11.62
N HIS A 908 -13.15 -12.66 11.98
CA HIS A 908 -12.15 -12.94 13.02
C HIS A 908 -12.76 -13.17 14.40
N LEU A 909 -13.84 -12.47 14.75
CA LEU A 909 -14.47 -12.55 16.07
C LEU A 909 -15.55 -13.64 16.19
N TYR A 910 -16.28 -13.91 15.10
CA TYR A 910 -17.50 -14.72 15.11
C TYR A 910 -17.52 -15.84 14.07
N GLY A 911 -16.50 -15.94 13.22
CA GLY A 911 -16.50 -16.85 12.08
C GLY A 911 -17.31 -16.34 10.88
N ARG A 912 -17.37 -17.15 9.83
CA ARG A 912 -18.15 -16.85 8.61
C ARG A 912 -19.65 -17.06 8.87
N ASP A 913 -20.48 -16.29 8.17
CA ASP A 913 -21.94 -16.45 8.25
C ASP A 913 -22.38 -17.66 7.40
N LEU A 914 -22.97 -18.67 8.05
CA LEU A 914 -23.42 -19.91 7.41
C LEU A 914 -24.89 -19.85 6.96
N SER A 915 -25.58 -18.73 7.18
CA SER A 915 -27.01 -18.58 6.89
C SER A 915 -27.30 -18.54 5.38
N ARG A 916 -28.46 -19.09 4.99
CA ARG A 916 -28.98 -19.14 3.60
C ARG A 916 -29.88 -17.92 3.29
N TYR A 917 -29.66 -17.22 2.16
CA TYR A 917 -30.51 -16.09 1.72
C TYR A 917 -30.52 -15.80 0.21
#